data_AF-A0A0S8JTP4-F1
#
_entry.id   AF-A0A0S8JTP4-F1
#
_cell.length_a   1.000
_cell.length_b   1.000
_cell.length_c   1.000
_cell.angle_alpha   90.00
_cell.angle_beta   90.00
_cell.angle_gamma   90.00
#
_symmetry.space_group_name_H-M   'P 1'
#
loop_
_entity.id
_entity.type
_entity.pdbx_description
1 polymer ?
#
loop_
_entity_poly.entity_id
_entity_poly.type
_entity_poly.pdbx_seq_one_letter_code
_entity_poly.pdbx_strand_id
1 'polypeptide(L)'
;MSRANLLGDIRAESDAQMLDTAFYETPDFRTLIESGDRSVVVGRRGTGKSAIAYKLGRHFEQDKRAALISLATEEDQVIGLRTLVALFGDRFKTMRAGTRIAWRYALLMEIANKLADNFKVRKEESYSLVEQHLRRWRSYRRAVTANVINVVQAATGQVGTPEERISELAHRLELREIEASLHHLLDVAKILPIILIDRLDEGYEPDEIGIGLVDGIVQAAIDTKSKFKDVRTYVFLRDNIFRAVSRLDPDYSRNIEGQLLRLHWDESLLFNLVCNRLRVAFGLNIENSLRLWNRCAARDLEDKEGFRKCLRLTLYRPRDVLGLLNEAFRNAARHDRQQIVGEDIELTAKAISNGRLDDLHKEYSTIFPGLPLFTAAFANKSPELTVGEAAGAIQDVMRQDKYTSDIQQQIAILQTPLAVVRDLYRVGFLGVLDSSSRNYIFCHDGRDPNKEFADDTRILVHPCYWMALNATKNSLEPEQAEQIYDEYDIEIVSETPEQRTKRIGQVIAELDKIPHGSEGFKEFEDWCLGAIQIVFAGALRNVELHPNKHAVQRRDVVGTNLGETPAWKRIYEDYRTRQAIFEVKNYSGLSGDEYRQMLAYLTGEYGQLGFFVNRDDDVTLRKGGDLDWMKEMYDRHNVLIVKLTGKYLCKLLSKLRNPQKHDSPDKALNGLLDTYVRLYVGGVEGGAKKRR
;
A
#
# COMPACT_ATOMS: atom_id res chain seq x y z
N MET A 1 26.54 -23.03 25.80
CA MET A 1 25.57 -23.09 24.69
C MET A 1 25.42 -21.68 24.14
N SER A 2 25.93 -21.38 22.94
CA SER A 2 25.68 -20.07 22.31
C SER A 2 24.21 -20.01 21.91
N ARG A 3 23.41 -19.17 22.59
CA ARG A 3 22.05 -18.87 22.11
C ARG A 3 22.19 -18.16 20.77
N ALA A 4 21.46 -18.63 19.75
CA ALA A 4 21.48 -18.02 18.43
C ALA A 4 21.10 -16.52 18.50
N ASN A 5 20.14 -16.17 19.36
CA ASN A 5 19.69 -14.79 19.60
C ASN A 5 19.98 -14.40 21.06
N LEU A 6 21.18 -13.86 21.30
CA LEU A 6 21.66 -13.52 22.65
C LEU A 6 20.77 -12.49 23.37
N LEU A 7 20.33 -11.47 22.64
CA LEU A 7 19.51 -10.36 23.13
C LEU A 7 18.00 -10.64 23.02
N GLY A 8 17.59 -11.87 22.73
CA GLY A 8 16.19 -12.23 22.48
C GLY A 8 15.82 -12.25 21.00
N ASP A 9 14.64 -12.81 20.72
CA ASP A 9 14.13 -12.99 19.36
C ASP A 9 13.73 -11.65 18.72
N ILE A 10 13.87 -11.58 17.40
CA ILE A 10 13.46 -10.42 16.61
C ILE A 10 11.93 -10.34 16.42
N ARG A 11 11.23 -11.45 16.63
CA ARG A 11 9.77 -11.56 16.61
C ARG A 11 9.25 -11.55 18.04
N ALA A 12 8.42 -10.55 18.36
CA ALA A 12 7.91 -10.36 19.72
C ALA A 12 7.12 -11.59 20.23
N GLU A 13 6.44 -12.29 19.33
CA GLU A 13 5.65 -13.49 19.61
C GLU A 13 6.52 -14.66 20.14
N SER A 14 7.81 -14.66 19.78
CA SER A 14 8.79 -15.66 20.20
C SER A 14 9.73 -15.15 21.29
N ASP A 15 9.55 -13.91 21.77
CA ASP A 15 10.48 -13.21 22.66
C ASP A 15 9.95 -13.01 24.10
N ALA A 16 8.91 -13.77 24.48
CA ALA A 16 8.23 -13.62 25.78
C ALA A 16 9.20 -13.63 26.97
N GLN A 17 10.20 -14.51 26.99
CA GLN A 17 11.17 -14.60 28.08
C GLN A 17 11.95 -13.30 28.28
N MET A 18 12.47 -12.69 27.20
CA MET A 18 13.21 -11.43 27.30
C MET A 18 12.29 -10.25 27.55
N LEU A 19 11.07 -10.25 27.00
CA LEU A 19 10.08 -9.22 27.29
C LEU A 19 9.66 -9.22 28.77
N ASP A 20 9.59 -10.40 29.40
CA ASP A 20 9.25 -10.48 30.82
C ASP A 20 10.35 -9.90 31.71
N THR A 21 11.63 -10.11 31.36
CA THR A 21 12.77 -9.71 32.22
C THR A 21 13.45 -8.40 31.85
N ALA A 22 13.39 -7.98 30.59
CA ALA A 22 14.22 -6.91 30.02
C ALA A 22 13.45 -5.90 29.16
N PHE A 23 12.11 -5.89 29.24
CA PHE A 23 11.33 -4.87 28.53
C PHE A 23 11.66 -3.47 29.03
N TYR A 24 11.77 -2.53 28.11
CA TYR A 24 11.99 -1.12 28.40
C TYR A 24 10.68 -0.36 28.28
N GLU A 25 10.22 0.20 29.39
CA GLU A 25 8.96 0.94 29.47
C GLU A 25 9.13 2.34 28.85
N THR A 26 8.73 2.47 27.59
CA THR A 26 8.73 3.75 26.88
C THR A 26 7.64 4.69 27.41
N PRO A 27 7.74 6.02 27.15
CA PRO A 27 6.66 6.95 27.44
C PRO A 27 5.33 6.53 26.81
N ASP A 28 5.35 6.05 25.57
CA ASP A 28 4.17 5.53 24.86
C ASP A 28 3.50 4.39 25.62
N PHE A 29 4.28 3.43 26.12
CA PHE A 29 3.75 2.31 26.92
C PHE A 29 3.10 2.80 28.22
N ARG A 30 3.72 3.76 28.91
CA ARG A 30 3.16 4.34 30.15
C ARG A 30 1.86 5.07 29.90
N THR A 31 1.78 5.87 28.82
CA THR A 31 0.55 6.54 28.40
C THR A 31 -0.59 5.53 28.20
N LEU A 32 -0.31 4.37 27.58
CA LEU A 32 -1.32 3.33 27.38
C LEU A 32 -1.82 2.73 28.71
N ILE A 33 -0.96 2.55 29.70
CA ILE A 33 -1.35 2.04 31.03
C ILE A 33 -2.16 3.09 31.81
N GLU A 34 -1.76 4.35 31.77
CA GLU A 34 -2.28 5.39 32.65
C GLU A 34 -3.65 5.92 32.18
N SER A 35 -3.75 6.39 30.94
CA SER A 35 -4.93 7.16 30.50
C SER A 35 -5.99 6.31 29.80
N GLY A 36 -5.61 5.26 29.08
CA GLY A 36 -6.54 4.52 28.22
C GLY A 36 -7.20 5.38 27.11
N ASP A 37 -6.76 6.64 26.94
CA ASP A 37 -7.40 7.64 26.08
C ASP A 37 -7.10 7.43 24.61
N ARG A 38 -6.02 6.70 24.28
CA ARG A 38 -5.63 6.40 22.91
C ARG A 38 -5.94 4.96 22.58
N SER A 39 -6.89 4.76 21.67
CA SER A 39 -7.38 3.42 21.30
C SER A 39 -6.65 2.83 20.11
N VAL A 40 -5.99 3.65 19.30
CA VAL A 40 -5.35 3.21 18.05
C VAL A 40 -3.85 3.45 18.17
N VAL A 41 -3.09 2.36 18.27
CA VAL A 41 -1.62 2.38 18.38
C VAL A 41 -1.01 2.07 17.04
N VAL A 42 -0.31 3.04 16.45
CA VAL A 42 0.22 2.95 15.09
C VAL A 42 1.73 2.92 15.09
N GLY A 43 2.32 2.09 14.24
CA GLY A 43 3.75 2.15 13.95
C GLY A 43 4.17 1.22 12.81
N ARG A 44 5.36 1.47 12.24
CA ARG A 44 5.92 0.66 11.15
C ARG A 44 6.24 -0.78 11.59
N ARG A 45 6.58 -1.64 10.63
CA ARG A 45 7.06 -3.00 10.93
C ARG A 45 8.37 -2.91 11.74
N GLY A 46 8.43 -3.65 12.85
CA GLY A 46 9.61 -3.68 13.72
C GLY A 46 9.65 -2.66 14.86
N THR A 47 8.65 -1.76 14.98
CA THR A 47 8.59 -0.74 16.06
C THR A 47 8.14 -1.27 17.42
N GLY A 48 7.83 -2.57 17.54
CA GLY A 48 7.48 -3.20 18.82
C GLY A 48 5.99 -3.20 19.19
N LYS A 49 5.06 -3.00 18.24
CA LYS A 49 3.60 -3.09 18.48
C LYS A 49 3.19 -4.35 19.26
N SER A 50 3.56 -5.52 18.77
CA SER A 50 3.22 -6.80 19.42
C SER A 50 3.94 -7.00 20.76
N ALA A 51 5.13 -6.41 20.94
CA ALA A 51 5.80 -6.41 22.25
C ALA A 51 5.04 -5.55 23.27
N ILE A 52 4.53 -4.38 22.85
CA ILE A 52 3.67 -3.53 23.67
C ILE A 52 2.34 -4.24 23.98
N ALA A 53 1.70 -4.87 22.98
CA ALA A 53 0.48 -5.64 23.18
C ALA A 53 0.68 -6.77 24.22
N TYR A 54 1.76 -7.53 24.09
CA TYR A 54 2.14 -8.56 25.05
C TYR A 54 2.34 -7.99 26.47
N LYS A 55 3.10 -6.90 26.61
CA LYS A 55 3.38 -6.30 27.93
C LYS A 55 2.17 -5.62 28.56
N LEU A 56 1.29 -5.01 27.77
CA LEU A 56 0.01 -4.51 28.27
C LEU A 56 -0.84 -5.67 28.79
N GLY A 57 -0.91 -6.78 28.05
CA GLY A 57 -1.57 -8.00 28.51
C GLY A 57 -1.04 -8.45 29.87
N ARG A 58 0.29 -8.59 30.00
CA ARG A 58 0.95 -8.95 31.26
C ARG A 58 0.72 -7.97 32.39
N HIS A 59 0.70 -6.67 32.10
CA HIS A 59 0.45 -5.64 33.09
C HIS A 59 -0.97 -5.75 33.65
N PHE A 60 -1.97 -5.85 32.76
CA PHE A 60 -3.36 -5.95 33.18
C PHE A 60 -3.72 -7.32 33.78
N GLU A 61 -3.04 -8.41 33.41
CA GLU A 61 -3.19 -9.71 34.08
C GLU A 61 -2.90 -9.66 35.60
N GLN A 62 -2.09 -8.69 36.05
CA GLN A 62 -1.78 -8.50 37.48
C GLN A 62 -2.91 -7.79 38.23
N ASP A 63 -3.78 -7.05 37.53
CA ASP A 63 -4.95 -6.42 38.13
C ASP A 63 -6.11 -7.43 38.19
N LYS A 64 -6.51 -7.82 39.40
CA LYS A 64 -7.63 -8.75 39.64
C LYS A 64 -8.98 -8.24 39.12
N ARG A 65 -9.11 -6.93 38.87
CA ARG A 65 -10.31 -6.35 38.27
C ARG A 65 -10.27 -6.39 36.74
N ALA A 66 -9.10 -6.53 36.12
CA ALA A 66 -8.99 -6.51 34.68
C ALA A 66 -9.45 -7.83 34.06
N ALA A 67 -10.29 -7.73 33.04
CA ALA A 67 -10.71 -8.87 32.22
C ALA A 67 -10.07 -8.75 30.83
N LEU A 68 -8.93 -9.41 30.65
CA LEU A 68 -8.16 -9.34 29.41
C LEU A 68 -8.83 -10.14 28.28
N ILE A 69 -9.04 -9.48 27.15
CA ILE A 69 -9.55 -10.03 25.89
C ILE A 69 -8.50 -9.72 24.83
N SER A 70 -7.80 -10.75 24.34
CA SER A 70 -6.78 -10.61 23.29
C SER A 70 -7.30 -11.22 22.00
N LEU A 71 -7.28 -10.43 20.94
CA LEU A 71 -7.71 -10.77 19.59
C LEU A 71 -6.52 -10.58 18.66
N ALA A 72 -6.09 -11.67 18.03
CA ALA A 72 -5.04 -11.64 17.01
C ALA A 72 -5.54 -12.41 15.79
N THR A 73 -5.49 -11.77 14.62
CA THR A 73 -5.91 -12.41 13.37
C THR A 73 -4.79 -13.26 12.77
N GLU A 74 -5.21 -14.35 12.11
CA GLU A 74 -4.34 -15.22 11.31
C GLU A 74 -4.77 -15.15 9.84
N GLU A 75 -3.87 -15.49 8.92
CA GLU A 75 -4.08 -15.33 7.48
C GLU A 75 -5.33 -16.06 6.96
N ASP A 76 -5.54 -17.32 7.39
CA ASP A 76 -6.70 -18.13 7.03
C ASP A 76 -8.02 -17.51 7.53
N GLN A 77 -7.99 -16.89 8.71
CA GLN A 77 -9.15 -16.22 9.29
C GLN A 77 -9.51 -14.95 8.51
N VAL A 78 -8.51 -14.20 8.05
CA VAL A 78 -8.71 -12.98 7.26
C VAL A 78 -9.32 -13.30 5.90
N ILE A 79 -8.92 -14.40 5.25
CA ILE A 79 -9.56 -14.88 4.01
C ILE A 79 -11.07 -15.10 4.23
N GLY A 80 -11.44 -15.74 5.35
CA GLY A 80 -12.84 -15.93 5.73
C GLY A 80 -13.58 -14.60 5.97
N LEU A 81 -12.95 -13.66 6.67
CA LEU A 81 -13.53 -12.35 6.95
C LEU A 81 -13.73 -11.53 5.67
N ARG A 82 -12.82 -11.59 4.70
CA ARG A 82 -12.97 -10.90 3.40
C ARG A 82 -14.23 -11.35 2.67
N THR A 83 -14.54 -12.66 2.71
CA THR A 83 -15.78 -13.21 2.15
C THR A 83 -17.02 -12.63 2.84
N LEU A 84 -16.97 -12.44 4.15
CA LEU A 84 -18.05 -11.79 4.91
C LEU A 84 -18.21 -10.33 4.54
N VAL A 85 -17.12 -9.58 4.40
CA VAL A 85 -17.18 -8.14 4.07
C VAL A 85 -17.81 -7.93 2.69
N ALA A 86 -17.52 -8.82 1.74
CA ALA A 86 -18.14 -8.80 0.41
C ALA A 86 -19.68 -8.97 0.43
N LEU A 87 -20.26 -9.55 1.49
CA LEU A 87 -21.73 -9.63 1.66
C LEU A 87 -22.37 -8.25 1.82
N PHE A 88 -21.60 -7.25 2.29
CA PHE A 88 -22.05 -5.88 2.48
C PHE A 88 -21.85 -5.01 1.23
N GLY A 89 -21.68 -5.62 0.05
CA GLY A 89 -21.65 -4.93 -1.24
C GLY A 89 -20.25 -4.60 -1.73
N ASP A 90 -20.18 -3.75 -2.75
CA ASP A 90 -18.96 -3.34 -3.47
C ASP A 90 -18.47 -1.93 -3.10
N ARG A 91 -19.25 -1.18 -2.30
CA ARG A 91 -18.91 0.17 -1.86
C ARG A 91 -18.23 0.14 -0.51
N PHE A 92 -17.09 0.83 -0.39
CA PHE A 92 -16.38 1.00 0.90
C PHE A 92 -17.30 1.37 2.08
N LYS A 93 -18.22 2.33 1.90
CA LYS A 93 -19.11 2.80 2.98
C LYS A 93 -19.99 1.67 3.56
N THR A 94 -20.51 0.78 2.71
CA THR A 94 -21.38 -0.31 3.14
C THR A 94 -20.56 -1.46 3.74
N MET A 95 -19.42 -1.80 3.13
CA MET A 95 -18.44 -2.75 3.67
C MET A 95 -18.02 -2.39 5.11
N ARG A 96 -17.60 -1.14 5.31
CA ARG A 96 -17.22 -0.60 6.61
C ARG A 96 -18.37 -0.67 7.61
N ALA A 97 -19.57 -0.22 7.23
CA ALA A 97 -20.71 -0.17 8.13
C ALA A 97 -21.13 -1.57 8.62
N GLY A 98 -21.23 -2.55 7.72
CA GLY A 98 -21.53 -3.93 8.08
C GLY A 98 -20.46 -4.55 8.98
N THR A 99 -19.19 -4.32 8.64
CA THR A 99 -18.05 -4.78 9.45
C THR A 99 -18.07 -4.18 10.85
N ARG A 100 -18.31 -2.87 10.97
CA ARG A 100 -18.40 -2.16 12.25
C ARG A 100 -19.48 -2.75 13.16
N ILE A 101 -20.67 -3.04 12.63
CA ILE A 101 -21.76 -3.67 13.39
C ILE A 101 -21.36 -5.08 13.85
N ALA A 102 -20.82 -5.89 12.93
CA ALA A 102 -20.42 -7.26 13.20
C ALA A 102 -19.35 -7.35 14.29
N TRP A 103 -18.31 -6.52 14.19
CA TRP A 103 -17.23 -6.51 15.17
C TRP A 103 -17.62 -5.87 16.49
N ARG A 104 -18.48 -4.84 16.48
CA ARG A 104 -19.01 -4.29 17.73
C ARG A 104 -19.77 -5.36 18.52
N TYR A 105 -20.62 -6.15 17.85
CA TYR A 105 -21.26 -7.30 18.47
C TYR A 105 -20.25 -8.31 19.01
N ALA A 106 -19.21 -8.64 18.24
CA ALA A 106 -18.16 -9.55 18.67
C ALA A 106 -17.47 -9.09 19.96
N LEU A 107 -17.09 -7.81 20.04
CA LEU A 107 -16.45 -7.25 21.24
C LEU A 107 -17.37 -7.30 22.46
N LEU A 108 -18.66 -6.98 22.28
CA LEU A 108 -19.66 -7.10 23.36
C LEU A 108 -19.83 -8.55 23.82
N MET A 109 -19.82 -9.51 22.91
CA MET A 109 -19.89 -10.93 23.25
C MET A 109 -18.65 -11.43 23.97
N GLU A 110 -17.45 -10.95 23.62
CA GLU A 110 -16.23 -11.27 24.36
C GLU A 110 -16.22 -10.66 25.77
N ILE A 111 -16.75 -9.45 25.94
CA ILE A 111 -16.98 -8.86 27.28
C ILE A 111 -17.99 -9.72 28.06
N ALA A 112 -19.12 -10.06 27.45
CA ALA A 112 -20.14 -10.93 28.05
C ALA A 112 -19.55 -12.30 28.46
N ASN A 113 -18.66 -12.86 27.64
CA ASN A 113 -18.00 -14.13 27.88
C ASN A 113 -17.16 -14.09 29.17
N LYS A 114 -16.48 -12.97 29.45
CA LYS A 114 -15.73 -12.74 30.71
C LYS A 114 -16.64 -12.51 31.91
N LEU A 115 -17.77 -11.85 31.71
CA LEU A 115 -18.76 -11.61 32.76
C LEU A 115 -19.53 -12.88 33.16
N ALA A 116 -19.71 -13.80 32.21
CA ALA A 116 -20.50 -15.01 32.41
C ALA A 116 -19.97 -15.91 33.53
N ASP A 117 -18.71 -15.80 33.95
CA ASP A 117 -18.17 -16.59 35.06
C ASP A 117 -18.47 -15.99 36.44
N ASN A 118 -18.99 -14.76 36.49
CA ASN A 118 -19.34 -14.07 37.73
C ASN A 118 -20.73 -14.48 38.23
N PHE A 119 -20.80 -15.10 39.41
CA PHE A 119 -22.06 -15.56 40.00
C PHE A 119 -23.07 -14.43 40.29
N LYS A 120 -22.60 -13.21 40.62
CA LYS A 120 -23.48 -12.06 40.86
C LYS A 120 -24.17 -11.65 39.55
N VAL A 121 -23.40 -11.60 38.46
CA VAL A 121 -23.91 -11.28 37.11
C VAL A 121 -25.02 -12.25 36.70
N ARG A 122 -24.85 -13.56 36.92
CA ARG A 122 -25.85 -14.57 36.54
C ARG A 122 -27.21 -14.43 37.24
N LYS A 123 -27.28 -13.69 38.35
CA LYS A 123 -28.53 -13.45 39.09
C LYS A 123 -29.29 -12.22 38.63
N GLU A 124 -28.64 -11.34 37.87
CA GLU A 124 -29.25 -10.13 37.35
C GLU A 124 -30.23 -10.48 36.23
N GLU A 125 -31.39 -9.85 36.22
CA GLU A 125 -32.43 -10.08 35.20
C GLU A 125 -31.91 -9.74 33.79
N SER A 126 -31.11 -8.68 33.68
CA SER A 126 -30.49 -8.23 32.42
C SER A 126 -29.49 -9.25 31.84
N TYR A 127 -29.04 -10.24 32.60
CA TYR A 127 -28.17 -11.30 32.10
C TYR A 127 -28.89 -12.25 31.15
N SER A 128 -30.22 -12.42 31.28
CA SER A 128 -31.00 -13.36 30.46
C SER A 128 -30.86 -13.13 28.94
N LEU A 129 -30.97 -11.88 28.50
CA LEU A 129 -30.77 -11.48 27.10
C LEU A 129 -29.33 -11.77 26.65
N VAL A 130 -28.35 -11.34 27.45
CA VAL A 130 -26.93 -11.54 27.15
C VAL A 130 -26.60 -13.04 27.07
N GLU A 131 -27.17 -13.85 27.96
CA GLU A 131 -26.98 -15.31 27.97
C GLU A 131 -27.52 -15.97 26.69
N GLN A 132 -28.68 -15.53 26.19
CA GLN A 132 -29.23 -16.02 24.92
C GLN A 132 -28.26 -15.77 23.76
N HIS A 133 -27.73 -14.55 23.64
CA HIS A 133 -26.76 -14.20 22.61
C HIS A 133 -25.44 -14.94 22.80
N LEU A 134 -24.97 -15.07 24.04
CA LEU A 134 -23.74 -15.76 24.37
C LEU A 134 -23.81 -17.26 24.09
N ARG A 135 -24.96 -17.92 24.29
CA ARG A 135 -25.18 -19.32 23.89
C ARG A 135 -25.05 -19.50 22.39
N ARG A 136 -25.62 -18.59 21.59
CA ARG A 136 -25.46 -18.58 20.12
C ARG A 136 -24.00 -18.34 19.73
N TRP A 137 -23.34 -17.37 20.36
CA TRP A 137 -21.93 -17.06 20.14
C TRP A 137 -21.01 -18.27 20.41
N ARG A 138 -21.20 -18.94 21.57
CA ARG A 138 -20.41 -20.10 21.99
C ARG A 138 -20.72 -21.39 21.24
N SER A 139 -21.87 -21.48 20.56
CA SER A 139 -22.32 -22.71 19.88
C SER A 139 -21.32 -23.24 18.86
N TYR A 140 -20.51 -22.35 18.29
CA TYR A 140 -19.53 -22.69 17.26
C TYR A 140 -18.18 -23.16 17.79
N ARG A 141 -17.89 -23.01 19.10
CA ARG A 141 -16.62 -23.39 19.79
C ARG A 141 -15.34 -23.14 18.97
N ARG A 142 -15.29 -22.05 18.21
CA ARG A 142 -14.20 -21.68 17.30
C ARG A 142 -13.65 -20.30 17.66
N ALA A 143 -12.58 -19.90 16.97
CA ALA A 143 -12.01 -18.56 17.06
C ALA A 143 -13.08 -17.47 16.87
N VAL A 144 -12.85 -16.30 17.47
CA VAL A 144 -13.77 -15.13 17.42
C VAL A 144 -14.16 -14.79 15.98
N THR A 145 -13.20 -14.81 15.07
CA THR A 145 -13.40 -14.57 13.63
C THR A 145 -14.42 -15.52 13.00
N ALA A 146 -14.36 -16.82 13.33
CA ALA A 146 -15.35 -17.80 12.88
C ALA A 146 -16.74 -17.55 13.49
N ASN A 147 -16.80 -17.15 14.75
CA ASN A 147 -18.08 -16.81 15.40
C ASN A 147 -18.73 -15.58 14.74
N VAL A 148 -17.94 -14.56 14.40
CA VAL A 148 -18.40 -13.40 13.61
C VAL A 148 -19.00 -13.86 12.28
N ILE A 149 -18.26 -14.70 11.54
CA ILE A 149 -18.72 -15.19 10.23
C ILE A 149 -20.07 -15.87 10.33
N ASN A 150 -20.22 -16.81 11.26
CA ASN A 150 -21.46 -17.58 11.42
C ASN A 150 -22.63 -16.71 11.88
N VAL A 151 -22.40 -15.80 12.81
CA VAL A 151 -23.45 -14.90 13.31
C VAL A 151 -23.93 -13.96 12.22
N VAL A 152 -23.01 -13.37 11.45
CA VAL A 152 -23.38 -12.49 10.34
C VAL A 152 -24.12 -13.27 9.25
N GLN A 153 -23.67 -14.48 8.89
CA GLN A 153 -24.37 -15.30 7.90
C GLN A 153 -25.79 -15.68 8.36
N ALA A 154 -25.95 -16.08 9.62
CA ALA A 154 -27.26 -16.40 10.19
C ALA A 154 -28.18 -15.17 10.28
N ALA A 155 -27.63 -14.00 10.59
CA ALA A 155 -28.38 -12.76 10.67
C ALA A 155 -28.74 -12.20 9.28
N THR A 156 -27.88 -12.37 8.27
CA THR A 156 -28.06 -11.73 6.95
C THR A 156 -28.75 -12.59 5.90
N GLY A 157 -28.85 -13.91 6.05
CA GLY A 157 -29.72 -14.80 5.26
C GLY A 157 -29.81 -14.54 3.73
N GLN A 158 -30.92 -14.95 3.10
CA GLN A 158 -31.25 -14.64 1.68
C GLN A 158 -31.78 -13.20 1.49
N VAL A 159 -31.25 -12.22 2.23
CA VAL A 159 -31.63 -10.81 2.06
C VAL A 159 -30.99 -10.24 0.79
N GLY A 160 -31.74 -9.44 0.02
CA GLY A 160 -31.37 -9.06 -1.35
C GLY A 160 -30.20 -8.08 -1.42
N THR A 161 -30.39 -6.86 -0.91
CA THR A 161 -29.43 -5.76 -1.09
C THR A 161 -28.44 -5.62 0.07
N PRO A 162 -27.24 -5.05 -0.17
CA PRO A 162 -26.28 -4.74 0.90
C PRO A 162 -26.83 -3.88 2.04
N GLU A 163 -27.64 -2.87 1.72
CA GLU A 163 -28.22 -1.95 2.70
C GLU A 163 -29.23 -2.65 3.61
N GLU A 164 -30.08 -3.50 3.02
CA GLU A 164 -31.02 -4.33 3.79
C GLU A 164 -30.26 -5.30 4.70
N ARG A 165 -29.18 -5.92 4.22
CA ARG A 165 -28.34 -6.81 5.06
C ARG A 165 -27.77 -6.07 6.27
N ILE A 166 -27.27 -4.84 6.09
CA ILE A 166 -26.71 -4.02 7.17
C ILE A 166 -27.80 -3.65 8.19
N SER A 167 -28.97 -3.23 7.71
CA SER A 167 -30.11 -2.90 8.58
C SER A 167 -30.59 -4.11 9.37
N GLU A 168 -30.76 -5.25 8.71
CA GLU A 168 -31.20 -6.49 9.33
C GLU A 168 -30.17 -7.01 10.35
N LEU A 169 -28.88 -6.89 10.04
CA LEU A 169 -27.81 -7.24 10.96
C LEU A 169 -27.90 -6.40 12.24
N ALA A 170 -28.04 -5.09 12.14
CA ALA A 170 -28.18 -4.22 13.32
C ALA A 170 -29.42 -4.59 14.16
N HIS A 171 -30.54 -4.94 13.50
CA HIS A 171 -31.78 -5.30 14.18
C HIS A 171 -31.67 -6.66 14.90
N ARG A 172 -31.22 -7.71 14.20
CA ARG A 172 -31.13 -9.07 14.76
C ARG A 172 -30.08 -9.24 15.84
N LEU A 173 -29.05 -8.41 15.83
CA LEU A 173 -27.99 -8.45 16.83
C LEU A 173 -28.35 -7.68 18.11
N GLU A 174 -29.49 -6.97 18.15
CA GLU A 174 -30.03 -6.34 19.36
C GLU A 174 -28.96 -5.51 20.12
N LEU A 175 -28.11 -4.81 19.36
CA LEU A 175 -26.90 -4.17 19.89
C LEU A 175 -27.20 -3.17 21.02
N ARG A 176 -28.30 -2.43 20.91
CA ARG A 176 -28.65 -1.39 21.89
C ARG A 176 -29.09 -2.02 23.22
N GLU A 177 -29.86 -3.08 23.13
CA GLU A 177 -30.40 -3.84 24.25
C GLU A 177 -29.27 -4.61 24.98
N ILE A 178 -28.35 -5.20 24.22
CA ILE A 178 -27.15 -5.85 24.75
C ILE A 178 -26.25 -4.82 25.44
N GLU A 179 -26.05 -3.64 24.84
CA GLU A 179 -25.25 -2.57 25.43
C GLU A 179 -25.81 -2.09 26.77
N ALA A 180 -27.12 -1.80 26.82
CA ALA A 180 -27.79 -1.41 28.04
C ALA A 180 -27.66 -2.49 29.13
N SER A 181 -27.80 -3.75 28.74
CA SER A 181 -27.64 -4.90 29.65
C SER A 181 -26.20 -4.98 30.16
N LEU A 182 -25.20 -4.92 29.28
CA LEU A 182 -23.78 -5.00 29.64
C LEU A 182 -23.33 -3.83 30.51
N HIS A 183 -23.90 -2.64 30.34
CA HIS A 183 -23.63 -1.50 31.22
C HIS A 183 -23.95 -1.84 32.68
N HIS A 184 -25.17 -2.35 32.92
CA HIS A 184 -25.59 -2.79 34.25
C HIS A 184 -24.73 -3.94 34.78
N LEU A 185 -24.44 -4.93 33.94
CA LEU A 185 -23.67 -6.10 34.35
C LEU A 185 -22.20 -5.77 34.70
N LEU A 186 -21.57 -4.85 33.97
CA LEU A 186 -20.22 -4.37 34.29
C LEU A 186 -20.22 -3.62 35.63
N ASP A 187 -21.24 -2.80 35.87
CA ASP A 187 -21.42 -2.09 37.14
C ASP A 187 -21.58 -3.04 38.33
N VAL A 188 -22.29 -4.16 38.15
CA VAL A 188 -22.44 -5.20 39.18
C VAL A 188 -21.15 -6.01 39.38
N ALA A 189 -20.48 -6.36 38.28
CA ALA A 189 -19.28 -7.18 38.32
C ALA A 189 -18.06 -6.45 38.87
N LYS A 190 -18.00 -5.12 38.71
CA LYS A 190 -16.86 -4.26 39.06
C LYS A 190 -15.53 -4.75 38.44
N ILE A 191 -15.63 -5.24 37.21
CA ILE A 191 -14.48 -5.61 36.38
C ILE A 191 -14.24 -4.55 35.30
N LEU A 192 -13.00 -4.49 34.83
CA LEU A 192 -12.53 -3.59 33.78
C LEU A 192 -12.12 -4.44 32.56
N PRO A 193 -12.96 -4.55 31.52
CA PRO A 193 -12.55 -5.22 30.29
C PRO A 193 -11.42 -4.46 29.58
N ILE A 194 -10.38 -5.20 29.22
CA ILE A 194 -9.23 -4.72 28.45
C ILE A 194 -9.17 -5.48 27.14
N ILE A 195 -9.40 -4.81 26.02
CA ILE A 195 -9.42 -5.41 24.69
C ILE A 195 -8.12 -5.04 23.96
N LEU A 196 -7.34 -6.05 23.56
CA LEU A 196 -6.15 -5.91 22.74
C LEU A 196 -6.40 -6.54 21.38
N ILE A 197 -6.34 -5.76 20.31
CA ILE A 197 -6.50 -6.22 18.92
C ILE A 197 -5.18 -6.01 18.20
N ASP A 198 -4.46 -7.08 17.88
CA ASP A 198 -3.17 -7.04 17.18
C ASP A 198 -3.20 -7.87 15.89
N ARG A 199 -2.15 -7.74 15.06
CA ARG A 199 -1.93 -8.54 13.85
C ARG A 199 -2.99 -8.39 12.75
N LEU A 200 -3.70 -7.26 12.70
CA LEU A 200 -4.65 -6.93 11.62
C LEU A 200 -3.97 -6.78 10.24
N ASP A 201 -2.64 -6.80 10.21
CA ASP A 201 -1.78 -6.82 9.05
C ASP A 201 -1.55 -8.20 8.42
N GLU A 202 -1.87 -9.28 9.12
CA GLU A 202 -1.77 -10.64 8.58
C GLU A 202 -2.87 -10.87 7.54
N GLY A 203 -2.52 -11.32 6.32
CA GLY A 203 -3.49 -11.50 5.23
C GLY A 203 -4.17 -10.22 4.74
N TYR A 204 -3.67 -9.03 5.11
CA TYR A 204 -4.19 -7.75 4.67
C TYR A 204 -3.85 -7.47 3.20
N GLU A 205 -4.85 -7.06 2.43
CA GLU A 205 -4.68 -6.53 1.08
C GLU A 205 -5.14 -5.06 1.03
N PRO A 206 -4.41 -4.17 0.33
CA PRO A 206 -4.72 -2.75 0.25
C PRO A 206 -5.86 -2.44 -0.75
N ASP A 207 -6.94 -3.21 -0.71
CA ASP A 207 -8.14 -3.03 -1.53
C ASP A 207 -9.33 -2.54 -0.68
N GLU A 208 -10.44 -2.15 -1.32
CA GLU A 208 -11.60 -1.59 -0.61
C GLU A 208 -12.17 -2.55 0.45
N ILE A 209 -12.12 -3.86 0.20
CA ILE A 209 -12.55 -4.90 1.14
C ILE A 209 -11.65 -4.93 2.36
N GLY A 210 -10.32 -4.99 2.17
CA GLY A 210 -9.35 -5.04 3.25
C GLY A 210 -9.36 -3.77 4.10
N ILE A 211 -9.45 -2.60 3.45
CA ILE A 211 -9.56 -1.31 4.14
C ILE A 211 -10.89 -1.23 4.91
N GLY A 212 -12.01 -1.62 4.29
CA GLY A 212 -13.32 -1.65 4.93
C GLY A 212 -13.40 -2.61 6.13
N LEU A 213 -12.68 -3.75 6.06
CA LEU A 213 -12.54 -4.69 7.17
C LEU A 213 -11.81 -4.04 8.37
N VAL A 214 -10.61 -3.50 8.12
CA VAL A 214 -9.80 -2.91 9.20
C VAL A 214 -10.48 -1.68 9.79
N ASP A 215 -10.99 -0.77 8.96
CA ASP A 215 -11.69 0.43 9.42
C ASP A 215 -12.92 0.07 10.25
N GLY A 216 -13.71 -0.92 9.82
CA GLY A 216 -14.85 -1.43 10.59
C GLY A 216 -14.45 -1.94 11.98
N ILE A 217 -13.32 -2.67 12.10
CA ILE A 217 -12.78 -3.14 13.38
C ILE A 217 -12.33 -1.98 14.26
N VAL A 218 -11.60 -1.01 13.70
CA VAL A 218 -11.12 0.19 14.41
C VAL A 218 -12.29 0.98 14.96
N GLN A 219 -13.29 1.27 14.14
CA GLN A 219 -14.50 1.98 14.53
C GLN A 219 -15.29 1.21 15.59
N ALA A 220 -15.36 -0.12 15.50
CA ALA A 220 -16.02 -0.94 16.52
C ALA A 220 -15.32 -0.87 17.89
N ALA A 221 -13.98 -0.86 17.90
CA ALA A 221 -13.21 -0.71 19.14
C ALA A 221 -13.42 0.67 19.77
N ILE A 222 -13.31 1.73 18.96
CA ILE A 222 -13.54 3.12 19.40
C ILE A 222 -14.96 3.30 19.93
N ASP A 223 -15.96 2.78 19.20
CA ASP A 223 -17.37 2.81 19.62
C ASP A 223 -17.55 2.14 20.99
N THR A 224 -16.98 0.95 21.16
CA THR A 224 -17.09 0.17 22.40
C THR A 224 -16.52 0.97 23.57
N LYS A 225 -15.30 1.49 23.45
CA LYS A 225 -14.73 2.38 24.48
C LYS A 225 -15.59 3.61 24.74
N SER A 226 -16.06 4.29 23.69
CA SER A 226 -16.84 5.53 23.85
C SER A 226 -18.18 5.31 24.56
N LYS A 227 -18.76 4.12 24.42
CA LYS A 227 -20.00 3.73 25.08
C LYS A 227 -19.75 3.35 26.53
N PHE A 228 -18.69 2.62 26.83
CA PHE A 228 -18.39 2.11 28.18
C PHE A 228 -17.20 2.84 28.82
N LYS A 229 -17.47 3.64 29.85
CA LYS A 229 -16.41 4.36 30.60
C LYS A 229 -15.37 3.42 31.21
N ASP A 230 -15.80 2.24 31.64
CA ASP A 230 -14.95 1.23 32.28
C ASP A 230 -14.53 0.12 31.32
N VAL A 231 -14.29 0.44 30.03
CA VAL A 231 -13.70 -0.48 29.04
C VAL A 231 -12.52 0.21 28.37
N ARG A 232 -11.41 -0.50 28.25
CA ARG A 232 -10.24 -0.03 27.48
C ARG A 232 -10.07 -0.89 26.23
N THR A 233 -9.79 -0.23 25.11
CA THR A 233 -9.58 -0.90 23.82
C THR A 233 -8.30 -0.39 23.18
N TYR A 234 -7.46 -1.28 22.70
CA TYR A 234 -6.22 -0.95 22.01
C TYR A 234 -6.15 -1.76 20.70
N VAL A 235 -6.09 -1.05 19.58
CA VAL A 235 -5.95 -1.61 18.23
C VAL A 235 -4.56 -1.27 17.72
N PHE A 236 -3.75 -2.28 17.43
CA PHE A 236 -2.40 -2.12 16.91
C PHE A 236 -2.43 -2.20 15.39
N LEU A 237 -2.00 -1.12 14.72
CA LEU A 237 -2.01 -1.03 13.26
C LEU A 237 -0.62 -0.75 12.70
N ARG A 238 -0.34 -1.36 11.55
CA ARG A 238 0.77 -0.91 10.71
C ARG A 238 0.46 0.46 10.12
N ASP A 239 1.52 1.24 9.94
CA ASP A 239 1.45 2.61 9.45
C ASP A 239 0.79 2.73 8.06
N ASN A 240 1.13 1.82 7.14
CA ASN A 240 0.55 1.79 5.80
C ASN A 240 -0.96 1.46 5.80
N ILE A 241 -1.40 0.54 6.66
CA ILE A 241 -2.82 0.20 6.82
C ILE A 241 -3.59 1.38 7.39
N PHE A 242 -3.04 2.01 8.43
CA PHE A 242 -3.63 3.20 9.04
C PHE A 242 -3.84 4.33 8.03
N ARG A 243 -2.89 4.55 7.12
CA ARG A 243 -3.04 5.54 6.05
C ARG A 243 -4.12 5.19 5.04
N ALA A 244 -4.22 3.93 4.66
CA ALA A 244 -5.27 3.48 3.76
C ALA A 244 -6.66 3.75 4.37
N VAL A 245 -6.81 3.53 5.69
CA VAL A 245 -8.02 3.90 6.44
C VAL A 245 -8.23 5.42 6.45
N SER A 246 -7.21 6.20 6.83
CA SER A 246 -7.30 7.67 6.89
C SER A 246 -7.71 8.30 5.55
N ARG A 247 -7.23 7.73 4.43
CA ARG A 247 -7.54 8.22 3.09
C ARG A 247 -8.96 7.88 2.63
N LEU A 248 -9.45 6.70 2.98
CA LEU A 248 -10.72 6.18 2.45
C LEU A 248 -11.91 6.49 3.38
N ASP A 249 -11.67 6.67 4.68
CA ASP A 249 -12.68 7.02 5.68
C ASP A 249 -13.02 8.53 5.64
N PRO A 250 -14.22 8.94 5.16
CA PRO A 250 -14.63 10.34 5.16
C PRO A 250 -14.82 10.94 6.57
N ASP A 251 -14.97 10.09 7.60
CA ASP A 251 -15.19 10.47 8.99
C ASP A 251 -13.92 10.31 9.85
N TYR A 252 -12.75 10.10 9.23
CA TYR A 252 -11.47 9.84 9.91
C TYR A 252 -11.14 10.87 10.99
N SER A 253 -11.12 12.17 10.64
CA SER A 253 -10.74 13.24 11.59
C SER A 253 -11.68 13.32 12.79
N ARG A 254 -12.94 12.96 12.60
CA ARG A 254 -13.94 12.98 13.67
C ARG A 254 -13.79 11.80 14.63
N ASN A 255 -13.54 10.60 14.09
CA ASN A 255 -13.70 9.37 14.86
C ASN A 255 -12.36 8.75 15.29
N ILE A 256 -11.31 8.88 14.48
CA ILE A 256 -10.05 8.11 14.64
C ILE A 256 -8.88 9.01 15.07
N GLU A 257 -8.74 10.20 14.48
CA GLU A 257 -7.57 11.08 14.69
C GLU A 257 -7.31 11.40 16.17
N GLY A 258 -8.37 11.73 16.93
CA GLY A 258 -8.27 11.98 18.37
C GLY A 258 -7.90 10.75 19.23
N GLN A 259 -7.98 9.54 18.68
CA GLN A 259 -7.69 8.28 19.39
C GLN A 259 -6.28 7.75 19.12
N LEU A 260 -5.48 8.43 18.29
CA LEU A 260 -4.19 7.98 17.80
C LEU A 260 -3.07 8.12 18.86
N LEU A 261 -2.30 7.05 19.05
CA LEU A 261 -0.95 7.06 19.61
C LEU A 261 -0.01 6.47 18.57
N ARG A 262 0.92 7.27 18.04
CA ARG A 262 1.98 6.76 17.16
C ARG A 262 3.22 6.44 18.00
N LEU A 263 3.76 5.24 17.79
CA LEU A 263 4.97 4.78 18.47
C LEU A 263 6.21 5.50 17.94
N HIS A 264 7.04 6.01 18.84
CA HIS A 264 8.27 6.70 18.51
C HIS A 264 9.49 6.06 19.20
N TRP A 265 10.61 5.98 18.47
CA TRP A 265 11.89 5.49 18.99
C TRP A 265 13.01 6.47 18.65
N ASP A 266 13.61 7.04 19.68
CA ASP A 266 14.84 7.81 19.57
C ASP A 266 16.08 6.96 19.97
N GLU A 267 17.27 7.53 19.76
CA GLU A 267 18.55 6.92 20.12
C GLU A 267 18.59 6.48 21.60
N SER A 268 18.08 7.32 22.51
CA SER A 268 18.14 7.07 23.94
C SER A 268 17.22 5.92 24.37
N LEU A 269 16.02 5.84 23.80
CA LEU A 269 15.07 4.75 24.04
C LEU A 269 15.64 3.43 23.53
N LEU A 270 16.21 3.42 22.32
CA LEU A 270 16.85 2.23 21.74
C LEU A 270 18.09 1.80 22.53
N PHE A 271 18.92 2.75 22.96
CA PHE A 271 20.10 2.47 23.77
C PHE A 271 19.74 1.78 25.09
N ASN A 272 18.73 2.31 25.78
CA ASN A 272 18.27 1.73 27.04
C ASN A 272 17.58 0.38 26.85
N LEU A 273 16.82 0.19 25.76
CA LEU A 273 16.26 -1.11 25.39
C LEU A 273 17.35 -2.17 25.20
N VAL A 274 18.40 -1.82 24.46
CA VAL A 274 19.54 -2.72 24.23
C VAL A 274 20.28 -3.01 25.54
N CYS A 275 20.54 -1.98 26.34
CA CYS A 275 21.22 -2.13 27.63
C CYS A 275 20.43 -3.03 28.60
N ASN A 276 19.11 -2.91 28.68
CA ASN A 276 18.29 -3.79 29.50
C ASN A 276 18.43 -5.26 29.09
N ARG A 277 18.44 -5.54 27.77
CA ARG A 277 18.64 -6.90 27.24
C ARG A 277 20.06 -7.41 27.47
N LEU A 278 21.08 -6.57 27.30
CA LEU A 278 22.48 -6.92 27.61
C LEU A 278 22.66 -7.31 29.08
N ARG A 279 22.00 -6.59 29.99
CA ARG A 279 22.05 -6.86 31.43
C ARG A 279 21.63 -8.30 31.74
N VAL A 280 20.51 -8.74 31.16
CA VAL A 280 19.99 -10.09 31.33
C VAL A 280 20.84 -11.12 30.58
N ALA A 281 21.22 -10.82 29.33
CA ALA A 281 21.95 -11.73 28.47
C ALA A 281 23.33 -12.10 29.02
N PHE A 282 24.05 -11.15 29.63
CA PHE A 282 25.38 -11.34 30.20
C PHE A 282 25.38 -11.51 31.73
N GLY A 283 24.22 -11.45 32.39
CA GLY A 283 24.13 -11.55 33.86
C GLY A 283 24.90 -10.44 34.59
N LEU A 284 24.97 -9.24 33.99
CA LEU A 284 25.74 -8.13 34.52
C LEU A 284 24.87 -7.28 35.47
N ASN A 285 25.36 -6.92 36.65
CA ASN A 285 24.65 -6.01 37.55
C ASN A 285 25.21 -4.57 37.45
N ILE A 286 25.16 -4.00 36.25
CA ILE A 286 25.63 -2.64 35.97
C ILE A 286 24.40 -1.74 35.73
N GLU A 287 24.18 -0.77 36.61
CA GLU A 287 23.05 0.16 36.50
C GLU A 287 23.25 1.16 35.37
N ASN A 288 24.44 1.76 35.27
CA ASN A 288 24.73 2.76 34.26
C ASN A 288 24.83 2.14 32.85
N SER A 289 23.90 2.50 31.97
CA SER A 289 23.81 1.98 30.59
C SER A 289 25.10 2.18 29.78
N LEU A 290 25.81 3.32 29.95
CA LEU A 290 27.05 3.59 29.23
C LEU A 290 28.18 2.65 29.66
N ARG A 291 28.35 2.45 30.97
CA ARG A 291 29.33 1.48 31.50
C ARG A 291 28.99 0.05 31.08
N LEU A 292 27.70 -0.29 31.01
CA LEU A 292 27.25 -1.60 30.54
C LEU A 292 27.57 -1.80 29.05
N TRP A 293 27.30 -0.79 28.21
CA TRP A 293 27.65 -0.82 26.80
C TRP A 293 29.16 -0.97 26.61
N ASN A 294 29.99 -0.15 27.27
CA ASN A 294 31.46 -0.23 27.18
C ASN A 294 32.03 -1.56 27.74
N ARG A 295 31.23 -2.32 28.52
CA ARG A 295 31.60 -3.68 28.93
C ARG A 295 31.37 -4.71 27.82
N CYS A 296 30.46 -4.44 26.89
CA CYS A 296 30.04 -5.35 25.83
C CYS A 296 30.54 -4.93 24.44
N ALA A 297 30.96 -3.68 24.26
CA ALA A 297 31.53 -3.12 23.05
C ALA A 297 32.94 -2.59 23.35
N ALA A 298 33.84 -2.65 22.36
CA ALA A 298 35.23 -2.23 22.50
C ALA A 298 35.70 -1.40 21.30
N ARG A 299 36.84 -0.72 21.48
CA ARG A 299 37.51 0.08 20.44
C ARG A 299 36.61 1.20 19.92
N ASP A 300 36.39 1.25 18.61
CA ASP A 300 35.62 2.28 17.92
C ASP A 300 34.11 2.21 18.17
N LEU A 301 33.65 1.16 18.86
CA LEU A 301 32.28 1.00 19.35
C LEU A 301 32.09 1.42 20.81
N GLU A 302 33.13 1.90 21.50
CA GLU A 302 32.98 2.45 22.84
C GLU A 302 32.13 3.74 22.82
N ASP A 303 31.53 4.00 23.97
CA ASP A 303 30.67 5.14 24.24
C ASP A 303 29.38 5.20 23.40
N LYS A 304 28.61 6.28 23.59
CA LYS A 304 27.35 6.50 22.85
C LYS A 304 27.59 6.65 21.36
N GLU A 305 28.74 7.19 20.95
CA GLU A 305 29.06 7.36 19.54
C GLU A 305 29.22 6.00 18.84
N GLY A 306 29.84 5.02 19.49
CA GLY A 306 29.89 3.65 19.00
C GLY A 306 28.51 3.01 18.81
N PHE A 307 27.59 3.24 19.76
CA PHE A 307 26.20 2.80 19.60
C PHE A 307 25.49 3.52 18.44
N ARG A 308 25.72 4.82 18.25
CA ARG A 308 25.19 5.57 17.09
C ARG A 308 25.68 4.99 15.77
N LYS A 309 26.95 4.60 15.66
CA LYS A 309 27.47 3.92 14.46
C LYS A 309 26.65 2.67 14.14
N CYS A 310 26.29 1.89 15.15
CA CYS A 310 25.41 0.73 14.98
C CYS A 310 24.01 1.15 14.52
N LEU A 311 23.40 2.14 15.18
CA LEU A 311 22.04 2.61 14.86
C LEU A 311 21.90 3.16 13.44
N ARG A 312 22.90 3.87 12.91
CA ARG A 312 22.87 4.41 11.53
C ARG A 312 22.75 3.31 10.47
N LEU A 313 23.21 2.10 10.81
CA LEU A 313 23.06 0.90 10.00
C LEU A 313 21.70 0.23 10.27
N THR A 314 20.70 0.96 10.79
CA THR A 314 19.34 0.50 11.08
C THR A 314 18.32 1.52 10.62
N LEU A 315 17.03 1.16 10.64
CA LEU A 315 15.92 2.09 10.43
C LEU A 315 15.42 2.68 11.76
N TYR A 316 16.29 2.74 12.79
CA TYR A 316 15.97 3.22 14.15
C TYR A 316 14.77 2.50 14.80
N ARG A 317 14.70 1.17 14.64
CA ARG A 317 13.65 0.32 15.24
C ARG A 317 14.23 -0.75 16.16
N PRO A 318 13.51 -1.13 17.23
CA PRO A 318 13.95 -2.19 18.15
C PRO A 318 14.35 -3.48 17.42
N ARG A 319 13.51 -3.95 16.49
CA ARG A 319 13.80 -5.19 15.74
C ARG A 319 15.10 -5.11 14.96
N ASP A 320 15.36 -3.97 14.33
CA ASP A 320 16.52 -3.78 13.46
C ASP A 320 17.83 -3.72 14.25
N VAL A 321 17.86 -2.98 15.37
CA VAL A 321 19.05 -2.91 16.23
C VAL A 321 19.32 -4.24 16.95
N LEU A 322 18.27 -4.94 17.39
CA LEU A 322 18.42 -6.26 18.00
C LEU A 322 18.92 -7.30 16.99
N GLY A 323 18.43 -7.26 15.75
CA GLY A 323 18.91 -8.12 14.67
C GLY A 323 20.40 -7.89 14.39
N LEU A 324 20.82 -6.62 14.27
CA LEU A 324 22.22 -6.23 14.07
C LEU A 324 23.11 -6.73 15.20
N LEU A 325 22.74 -6.45 16.46
CA LEU A 325 23.59 -6.79 17.59
C LEU A 325 23.61 -8.30 17.87
N ASN A 326 22.51 -9.02 17.67
CA ASN A 326 22.48 -10.48 17.86
C ASN A 326 23.49 -11.19 16.95
N GLU A 327 23.55 -10.82 15.67
CA GLU A 327 24.50 -11.43 14.73
C GLU A 327 25.93 -10.93 14.98
N ALA A 328 26.12 -9.67 15.37
CA ALA A 328 27.43 -9.16 15.77
C ALA A 328 28.00 -9.89 17.00
N PHE A 329 27.19 -10.10 18.05
CA PHE A 329 27.60 -10.90 19.22
C PHE A 329 27.85 -12.36 18.84
N ARG A 330 27.11 -12.91 17.87
CA ARG A 330 27.38 -14.26 17.35
C ARG A 330 28.73 -14.34 16.64
N ASN A 331 29.09 -13.32 15.85
CA ASN A 331 30.40 -13.23 15.19
C ASN A 331 31.53 -13.05 16.20
N ALA A 332 31.35 -12.21 17.22
CA ALA A 332 32.30 -12.06 18.31
C ALA A 332 32.53 -13.40 19.04
N ALA A 333 31.44 -14.12 19.35
CA ALA A 333 31.49 -15.42 20.01
C ALA A 333 32.18 -16.51 19.17
N ARG A 334 32.07 -16.47 17.83
CA ARG A 334 32.83 -17.37 16.93
C ARG A 334 34.34 -17.17 17.00
N HIS A 335 34.79 -16.00 17.45
CA HIS A 335 36.19 -15.66 17.66
C HIS A 335 36.56 -15.67 19.16
N ASP A 336 35.78 -16.36 19.99
CA ASP A 336 35.96 -16.46 21.45
C ASP A 336 35.98 -15.10 22.19
N ARG A 337 35.38 -14.06 21.60
CA ARG A 337 35.24 -12.73 22.20
C ARG A 337 33.88 -12.57 22.88
N GLN A 338 33.88 -11.84 23.99
CA GLN A 338 32.66 -11.41 24.71
C GLN A 338 32.27 -9.96 24.40
N GLN A 339 33.16 -9.21 23.73
CA GLN A 339 32.94 -7.85 23.30
C GLN A 339 32.84 -7.79 21.77
N ILE A 340 31.89 -7.00 21.26
CA ILE A 340 31.81 -6.68 19.84
C ILE A 340 32.76 -5.54 19.47
N VAL A 341 33.30 -5.58 18.25
CA VAL A 341 34.10 -4.50 17.64
C VAL A 341 33.51 -4.11 16.28
N GLY A 342 33.99 -3.03 15.65
CA GLY A 342 33.50 -2.56 14.35
C GLY A 342 33.43 -3.64 13.28
N GLU A 343 34.43 -4.53 13.20
CA GLU A 343 34.47 -5.64 12.23
C GLU A 343 33.25 -6.59 12.34
N ASP A 344 32.76 -6.87 13.56
CA ASP A 344 31.59 -7.74 13.76
C ASP A 344 30.30 -7.07 13.25
N ILE A 345 30.23 -5.75 13.38
CA ILE A 345 29.13 -4.91 12.90
C ILE A 345 29.15 -4.85 11.38
N GLU A 346 30.32 -4.62 10.76
CA GLU A 346 30.45 -4.56 9.30
C GLU A 346 30.03 -5.87 8.61
N LEU A 347 30.48 -7.01 9.14
CA LEU A 347 30.07 -8.33 8.63
C LEU A 347 28.56 -8.54 8.68
N THR A 348 27.95 -8.09 9.77
CA THR A 348 26.50 -8.21 9.97
C THR A 348 25.72 -7.23 9.08
N ALA A 349 26.20 -5.99 9.00
CA ALA A 349 25.53 -4.90 8.31
C ALA A 349 25.30 -5.22 6.85
N LYS A 350 26.18 -5.99 6.18
CA LYS A 350 25.98 -6.40 4.79
C LYS A 350 24.75 -7.29 4.61
N ALA A 351 24.62 -8.32 5.43
CA ALA A 351 23.48 -9.25 5.37
C ALA A 351 22.16 -8.53 5.69
N ILE A 352 22.18 -7.66 6.69
CA ILE A 352 21.02 -6.88 7.10
C ILE A 352 20.65 -5.83 6.05
N SER A 353 21.64 -5.15 5.45
CA SER A 353 21.43 -4.13 4.42
C SER A 353 20.69 -4.73 3.22
N ASN A 354 21.11 -5.91 2.75
CA ASN A 354 20.42 -6.65 1.69
C ASN A 354 18.98 -6.99 2.09
N GLY A 355 18.79 -7.57 3.29
CA GLY A 355 17.46 -7.92 3.78
C GLY A 355 16.52 -6.72 3.89
N ARG A 356 17.04 -5.53 4.26
CA ARG A 356 16.24 -4.30 4.32
C ARG A 356 15.91 -3.74 2.95
N LEU A 357 16.84 -3.79 1.99
CA LEU A 357 16.56 -3.37 0.63
C LEU A 357 15.49 -4.27 0.00
N ASP A 358 15.57 -5.58 0.21
CA ASP A 358 14.55 -6.55 -0.22
C ASP A 358 13.20 -6.31 0.44
N ASP A 359 13.18 -6.02 1.75
CA ASP A 359 11.95 -5.68 2.48
C ASP A 359 11.33 -4.38 1.96
N LEU A 360 12.15 -3.36 1.65
CA LEU A 360 11.69 -2.13 1.02
C LEU A 360 11.05 -2.41 -0.35
N HIS A 361 11.71 -3.23 -1.19
CA HIS A 361 11.18 -3.60 -2.50
C HIS A 361 9.84 -4.34 -2.36
N LYS A 362 9.73 -5.31 -1.44
CA LYS A 362 8.48 -6.05 -1.20
C LYS A 362 7.36 -5.17 -0.65
N GLU A 363 7.68 -4.21 0.22
CA GLU A 363 6.69 -3.31 0.82
C GLU A 363 6.05 -2.40 -0.23
N TYR A 364 6.83 -1.97 -1.22
CA TYR A 364 6.38 -0.98 -2.20
C TYR A 364 6.20 -1.52 -3.63
N SER A 365 6.54 -2.77 -3.95
CA SER A 365 6.50 -3.29 -5.33
C SER A 365 5.13 -3.15 -6.01
N THR A 366 4.04 -3.26 -5.27
CA THR A 366 2.67 -3.13 -5.81
C THR A 366 2.33 -1.68 -6.19
N ILE A 367 2.89 -0.70 -5.47
CA ILE A 367 2.62 0.73 -5.66
C ILE A 367 3.69 1.36 -6.57
N PHE A 368 4.92 0.87 -6.46
CA PHE A 368 6.12 1.31 -7.15
C PHE A 368 6.85 0.12 -7.80
N PRO A 369 6.31 -0.47 -8.90
CA PRO A 369 6.91 -1.65 -9.54
C PRO A 369 8.36 -1.43 -10.01
N GLY A 370 8.69 -0.23 -10.50
CA GLY A 370 10.03 0.12 -10.95
C GLY A 370 11.05 0.37 -9.82
N LEU A 371 10.65 0.31 -8.54
CA LEU A 371 11.51 0.65 -7.41
C LEU A 371 12.85 -0.11 -7.39
N PRO A 372 12.92 -1.43 -7.68
CA PRO A 372 14.19 -2.13 -7.74
C PRO A 372 15.15 -1.56 -8.78
N LEU A 373 14.64 -1.16 -9.95
CA LEU A 373 15.45 -0.55 -11.01
C LEU A 373 15.97 0.83 -10.61
N PHE A 374 15.11 1.65 -10.00
CA PHE A 374 15.49 2.99 -9.58
C PHE A 374 16.48 2.99 -8.42
N THR A 375 16.31 2.11 -7.43
CA THR A 375 17.30 1.95 -6.34
C THR A 375 18.63 1.40 -6.86
N ALA A 376 18.62 0.48 -7.84
CA ALA A 376 19.83 -0.03 -8.48
C ALA A 376 20.61 1.06 -9.24
N ALA A 377 19.98 2.15 -9.65
CA ALA A 377 20.65 3.30 -10.29
C ALA A 377 21.70 3.97 -9.40
N PHE A 378 21.63 3.74 -8.08
CA PHE A 378 22.55 4.25 -7.07
C PHE A 378 23.65 3.24 -6.69
N ALA A 379 23.63 2.03 -7.25
CA ALA A 379 24.64 1.02 -6.96
C ALA A 379 26.02 1.42 -7.49
N ASN A 380 27.07 1.12 -6.71
CA ASN A 380 28.47 1.48 -7.01
C ASN A 380 28.72 2.98 -7.22
N LYS A 381 27.87 3.85 -6.66
CA LYS A 381 28.02 5.33 -6.71
C LYS A 381 28.27 5.89 -5.31
N SER A 382 28.58 7.20 -5.26
CA SER A 382 28.58 7.94 -4.00
C SER A 382 27.18 7.87 -3.37
N PRO A 383 27.05 7.61 -2.06
CA PRO A 383 25.75 7.64 -1.40
C PRO A 383 25.23 9.08 -1.22
N GLU A 384 26.12 10.07 -1.28
CA GLU A 384 25.80 11.49 -1.17
C GLU A 384 25.89 12.14 -2.55
N LEU A 385 24.80 12.78 -2.97
CA LEU A 385 24.58 13.29 -4.33
C LEU A 385 23.79 14.60 -4.27
N THR A 386 23.68 15.30 -5.39
CA THR A 386 22.64 16.34 -5.56
C THR A 386 21.37 15.76 -6.19
N VAL A 387 20.25 16.48 -6.06
CA VAL A 387 19.00 16.13 -6.75
C VAL A 387 19.21 16.02 -8.26
N GLY A 388 19.99 16.94 -8.86
CA GLY A 388 20.29 16.92 -10.29
C GLY A 388 21.07 15.67 -10.72
N GLU A 389 22.05 15.24 -9.93
CA GLU A 389 22.82 14.00 -10.17
C GLU A 389 21.93 12.76 -10.08
N ALA A 390 21.07 12.68 -9.06
CA ALA A 390 20.13 11.57 -8.92
C ALA A 390 19.08 11.56 -10.05
N ALA A 391 18.55 12.73 -10.43
CA ALA A 391 17.65 12.87 -11.56
C ALA A 391 18.32 12.39 -12.86
N GLY A 392 19.59 12.72 -13.09
CA GLY A 392 20.37 12.21 -14.22
C GLY A 392 20.50 10.67 -14.21
N ALA A 393 20.86 10.09 -13.07
CA ALA A 393 20.95 8.63 -12.91
C ALA A 393 19.62 7.92 -13.19
N ILE A 394 18.51 8.50 -12.74
CA ILE A 394 17.16 7.99 -13.00
C ILE A 394 16.77 8.17 -14.47
N GLN A 395 17.16 9.28 -15.10
CA GLN A 395 16.86 9.51 -16.51
C GLN A 395 17.44 8.41 -17.39
N ASP A 396 18.66 7.95 -17.10
CA ASP A 396 19.29 6.84 -17.81
C ASP A 396 18.52 5.53 -17.66
N VAL A 397 17.91 5.29 -16.49
CA VAL A 397 17.01 4.15 -16.27
C VAL A 397 15.73 4.33 -17.08
N MET A 398 15.10 5.51 -17.03
CA MET A 398 13.83 5.79 -17.72
C MET A 398 13.92 5.71 -19.26
N ARG A 399 15.10 5.97 -19.84
CA ARG A 399 15.34 5.89 -21.29
C ARG A 399 15.41 4.46 -21.85
N GLN A 400 15.45 3.43 -21.01
CA GLN A 400 15.56 2.06 -21.49
C GLN A 400 14.17 1.48 -21.81
N ASP A 401 13.90 1.20 -23.08
CA ASP A 401 12.62 0.66 -23.55
C ASP A 401 12.50 -0.88 -23.42
N LYS A 402 13.11 -1.48 -22.39
CA LYS A 402 13.19 -2.96 -22.25
C LYS A 402 12.44 -3.53 -21.04
N TYR A 403 11.76 -2.70 -20.27
CA TYR A 403 11.05 -3.13 -19.07
C TYR A 403 9.68 -3.77 -19.36
N THR A 404 9.09 -4.39 -18.34
CA THR A 404 7.73 -4.91 -18.37
C THR A 404 6.70 -3.77 -18.50
N SER A 405 5.49 -4.10 -18.99
CA SER A 405 4.44 -3.11 -19.30
C SER A 405 4.01 -2.28 -18.08
N ASP A 406 3.96 -2.87 -16.89
CA ASP A 406 3.65 -2.20 -15.63
C ASP A 406 4.69 -1.12 -15.25
N ILE A 407 5.98 -1.42 -15.40
CA ILE A 407 7.08 -0.47 -15.15
C ILE A 407 7.05 0.66 -16.18
N GLN A 408 6.76 0.36 -17.43
CA GLN A 408 6.71 1.37 -18.49
C GLN A 408 5.50 2.29 -18.36
N GLN A 409 4.37 1.72 -17.97
CA GLN A 409 3.22 2.52 -17.58
C GLN A 409 3.57 3.45 -16.42
N GLN A 410 4.28 2.95 -15.41
CA GLN A 410 4.74 3.80 -14.31
C GLN A 410 5.67 4.92 -14.78
N ILE A 411 6.69 4.62 -15.60
CA ILE A 411 7.61 5.61 -16.17
C ILE A 411 6.84 6.69 -16.95
N ALA A 412 5.86 6.27 -17.77
CA ALA A 412 5.00 7.18 -18.52
C ALA A 412 4.10 8.04 -17.62
N ILE A 413 3.68 7.54 -16.45
CA ILE A 413 2.89 8.29 -15.46
C ILE A 413 3.75 9.29 -14.69
N LEU A 414 4.94 8.89 -14.26
CA LEU A 414 5.83 9.76 -13.47
C LEU A 414 6.37 10.93 -14.30
N GLN A 415 6.48 10.76 -15.62
CA GLN A 415 6.85 11.75 -16.65
C GLN A 415 8.23 12.41 -16.50
N THR A 416 8.79 12.51 -15.29
CA THR A 416 10.03 13.22 -14.99
C THR A 416 10.92 12.43 -14.02
N PRO A 417 12.25 12.49 -14.17
CA PRO A 417 13.17 11.89 -13.21
C PRO A 417 13.03 12.48 -11.80
N LEU A 418 12.69 13.76 -11.69
CA LEU A 418 12.48 14.42 -10.39
C LEU A 418 11.32 13.80 -9.59
N ALA A 419 10.25 13.37 -10.27
CA ALA A 419 9.14 12.68 -9.60
C ALA A 419 9.59 11.36 -8.96
N VAL A 420 10.46 10.61 -9.64
CA VAL A 420 11.06 9.39 -9.10
C VAL A 420 11.96 9.70 -7.90
N VAL A 421 12.77 10.77 -7.94
CA VAL A 421 13.59 11.20 -6.78
C VAL A 421 12.71 11.48 -5.57
N ARG A 422 11.57 12.17 -5.76
CA ARG A 422 10.60 12.42 -4.69
C ARG A 422 9.97 11.14 -4.17
N ASP A 423 9.64 10.19 -5.04
CA ASP A 423 9.12 8.90 -4.60
C ASP A 423 10.15 8.07 -3.84
N LEU A 424 11.43 8.12 -4.22
CA LEU A 424 12.53 7.49 -3.47
C LEU A 424 12.73 8.14 -2.10
N TYR A 425 12.55 9.45 -1.98
CA TYR A 425 12.51 10.14 -0.69
C TYR A 425 11.31 9.68 0.15
N ARG A 426 10.11 9.64 -0.42
CA ARG A 426 8.85 9.22 0.22
C ARG A 426 8.89 7.80 0.79
N VAL A 427 9.62 6.88 0.18
CA VAL A 427 9.76 5.50 0.69
C VAL A 427 10.89 5.34 1.72
N GLY A 428 11.62 6.42 2.03
CA GLY A 428 12.73 6.43 2.98
C GLY A 428 14.04 5.88 2.41
N PHE A 429 14.16 5.79 1.09
CA PHE A 429 15.40 5.40 0.42
C PHE A 429 16.38 6.58 0.36
N LEU A 430 15.87 7.79 0.10
CA LEU A 430 16.65 9.03 0.10
C LEU A 430 16.28 9.92 1.29
N GLY A 431 17.26 10.63 1.81
CA GLY A 431 17.10 11.74 2.75
C GLY A 431 17.60 13.04 2.11
N VAL A 432 17.09 14.17 2.60
CA VAL A 432 17.38 15.50 2.06
C VAL A 432 18.03 16.34 3.14
N LEU A 433 19.07 17.09 2.77
CA LEU A 433 19.76 17.96 3.70
C LEU A 433 18.89 19.18 4.05
N ASP A 434 18.54 19.31 5.32
CA ASP A 434 17.87 20.47 5.84
C ASP A 434 18.86 21.61 6.10
N SER A 435 18.76 22.69 5.31
CA SER A 435 19.60 23.89 5.47
C SER A 435 19.53 24.56 6.86
N SER A 436 18.45 24.38 7.64
CA SER A 436 18.33 24.96 8.98
C SER A 436 19.07 24.15 10.05
N SER A 437 18.80 22.85 10.12
CA SER A 437 19.42 21.96 11.11
C SER A 437 20.78 21.43 10.67
N ARG A 438 21.12 21.57 9.38
CA ARG A 438 22.23 20.88 8.69
C ARG A 438 22.11 19.36 8.74
N ASN A 439 20.91 18.83 8.96
CA ASN A 439 20.68 17.40 9.09
C ASN A 439 20.03 16.81 7.83
N TYR A 440 20.43 15.61 7.43
CA TYR A 440 19.69 14.76 6.50
C TYR A 440 18.42 14.25 7.18
N ILE A 441 17.28 14.69 6.65
CA ILE A 441 15.96 14.25 7.08
C ILE A 441 15.51 13.14 6.13
N PHE A 442 15.15 11.99 6.67
CA PHE A 442 14.58 10.88 5.90
C PHE A 442 13.08 10.80 6.11
N CYS A 443 12.36 10.63 5.01
CA CYS A 443 10.92 10.48 5.02
C CYS A 443 10.57 9.00 4.97
N HIS A 444 10.19 8.48 6.13
CA HIS A 444 9.81 7.06 6.29
C HIS A 444 8.33 6.83 6.10
N ASP A 445 7.64 7.89 5.73
CA ASP A 445 6.21 7.96 5.79
C ASP A 445 5.58 8.29 4.43
N GLY A 446 6.26 8.88 3.47
CA GLY A 446 5.65 9.24 2.18
C GLY A 446 5.19 10.69 2.07
N ARG A 447 5.61 11.55 3.01
CA ARG A 447 5.42 13.00 2.98
C ARG A 447 6.10 13.51 1.73
N ASP A 448 5.46 14.49 1.12
CA ASP A 448 6.25 15.37 0.30
C ASP A 448 7.24 16.12 1.19
N PRO A 449 8.46 16.31 0.70
CA PRO A 449 9.42 17.13 1.38
C PRO A 449 8.81 18.52 1.61
N ASN A 450 8.94 19.06 2.82
CA ASN A 450 8.54 20.44 3.14
C ASN A 450 9.34 21.50 2.33
N LYS A 451 10.31 21.07 1.52
CA LYS A 451 11.18 21.90 0.69
C LYS A 451 11.13 21.50 -0.76
N GLU A 452 11.30 22.50 -1.63
CA GLU A 452 11.51 22.27 -3.04
C GLU A 452 12.83 21.51 -3.29
N PHE A 453 12.76 20.48 -4.13
CA PHE A 453 13.93 19.74 -4.59
C PHE A 453 14.58 20.51 -5.74
N ALA A 454 15.36 21.54 -5.39
CA ALA A 454 16.22 22.23 -6.34
C ALA A 454 17.39 21.31 -6.74
N ASP A 455 17.90 21.46 -7.96
CA ASP A 455 18.91 20.55 -8.53
C ASP A 455 20.20 20.48 -7.69
N ASP A 456 20.56 21.56 -6.99
CA ASP A 456 21.75 21.66 -6.11
C ASP A 456 21.51 21.14 -4.69
N THR A 457 20.27 20.77 -4.36
CA THR A 457 19.92 20.24 -3.04
C THR A 457 20.64 18.92 -2.80
N ARG A 458 21.36 18.82 -1.68
CA ARG A 458 22.08 17.60 -1.30
C ARG A 458 21.12 16.55 -0.75
N ILE A 459 21.32 15.34 -1.20
CA ILE A 459 20.57 14.15 -0.80
C ILE A 459 21.54 13.03 -0.41
N LEU A 460 21.04 12.12 0.41
CA LEU A 460 21.79 10.98 0.91
C LEU A 460 20.96 9.71 0.73
N VAL A 461 21.51 8.68 0.10
CA VAL A 461 20.96 7.33 0.20
C VAL A 461 21.03 6.89 1.65
N HIS A 462 19.96 6.33 2.20
CA HIS A 462 19.94 5.96 3.61
C HIS A 462 21.08 4.98 3.94
N PRO A 463 21.89 5.21 5.00
CA PRO A 463 23.08 4.41 5.31
C PRO A 463 22.85 2.91 5.45
N CYS A 464 21.66 2.55 5.93
CA CYS A 464 21.24 1.15 6.02
C CYS A 464 21.24 0.38 4.68
N TYR A 465 21.26 1.05 3.50
CA TYR A 465 21.30 0.42 2.17
C TYR A 465 22.69 0.43 1.51
N TRP A 466 23.68 1.11 2.08
CA TRP A 466 24.97 1.34 1.41
C TRP A 466 25.70 0.05 1.07
N MET A 467 25.70 -0.91 1.99
CA MET A 467 26.37 -2.19 1.77
C MET A 467 25.64 -3.05 0.73
N ALA A 468 24.31 -2.99 0.64
CA ALA A 468 23.55 -3.67 -0.39
C ALA A 468 23.81 -3.10 -1.79
N LEU A 469 24.04 -1.78 -1.87
CA LEU A 469 24.30 -1.07 -3.11
C LEU A 469 25.79 -1.03 -3.48
N ASN A 470 26.67 -1.57 -2.64
CA ASN A 470 28.13 -1.42 -2.76
C ASN A 470 28.53 0.05 -3.00
N ALA A 471 28.00 0.97 -2.19
CA ALA A 471 28.30 2.39 -2.31
C ALA A 471 29.82 2.65 -2.22
N THR A 472 30.32 3.68 -2.92
CA THR A 472 31.77 3.98 -2.93
C THR A 472 32.29 4.48 -1.57
N LYS A 473 31.39 4.90 -0.69
CA LYS A 473 31.67 5.26 0.70
C LYS A 473 30.90 4.32 1.63
N ASN A 474 31.63 3.64 2.51
CA ASN A 474 31.06 2.66 3.46
C ASN A 474 30.97 3.19 4.90
N SER A 475 31.46 4.41 5.14
CA SER A 475 31.46 5.08 6.44
C SER A 475 31.10 6.56 6.30
N LEU A 476 30.22 7.06 7.17
CA LEU A 476 29.93 8.49 7.29
C LEU A 476 31.10 9.17 8.01
N GLU A 477 31.48 10.39 7.58
CA GLU A 477 32.34 11.23 8.43
C GLU A 477 31.61 11.54 9.74
N PRO A 478 32.29 11.63 10.90
CA PRO A 478 31.64 11.88 12.20
C PRO A 478 30.63 13.04 12.18
N GLU A 479 30.98 14.14 11.50
CA GLU A 479 30.11 15.32 11.35
C GLU A 479 28.84 15.06 10.53
N GLN A 480 28.92 14.29 9.44
CA GLN A 480 27.75 13.90 8.63
C GLN A 480 26.85 12.91 9.37
N ALA A 481 27.44 12.23 10.33
CA ALA A 481 26.79 11.16 11.06
C ALA A 481 26.02 11.70 12.27
N GLU A 482 26.39 12.87 12.81
CA GLU A 482 25.57 13.67 13.74
C GLU A 482 24.34 14.29 13.07
N GLN A 483 24.32 14.30 11.73
CA GLN A 483 23.34 14.98 10.92
C GLN A 483 22.17 14.08 10.44
N ILE A 484 22.03 12.84 10.90
CA ILE A 484 20.94 11.96 10.40
C ILE A 484 19.74 12.01 11.34
N TYR A 485 18.59 12.44 10.82
CA TYR A 485 17.33 12.48 11.56
C TYR A 485 16.25 11.70 10.80
N ASP A 486 15.83 10.57 11.38
CA ASP A 486 14.67 9.80 10.91
C ASP A 486 13.40 10.38 11.57
N GLU A 487 12.71 11.29 10.87
CA GLU A 487 11.44 11.82 11.36
C GLU A 487 10.35 10.74 11.35
N TYR A 488 9.64 10.63 12.47
CA TYR A 488 8.48 9.73 12.66
C TYR A 488 7.15 10.49 12.80
N ASP A 489 7.16 11.82 12.73
CA ASP A 489 5.93 12.60 12.73
C ASP A 489 5.29 12.48 11.36
N ILE A 490 3.99 12.15 11.30
CA ILE A 490 3.28 11.83 10.04
C ILE A 490 1.96 12.58 9.93
N GLU A 491 1.83 13.28 8.80
CA GLU A 491 0.65 13.85 8.16
C GLU A 491 0.98 13.70 6.69
N ILE A 492 0.40 12.69 6.05
CA ILE A 492 0.64 12.41 4.64
C ILE A 492 -0.65 12.07 3.96
N VAL A 493 -0.89 12.90 2.96
CA VAL A 493 -1.70 12.62 1.80
C VAL A 493 -0.79 11.88 0.80
N SER A 494 -0.99 10.57 0.62
CA SER A 494 -0.13 9.76 -0.26
C SER A 494 -0.44 10.12 -1.71
N GLU A 495 0.28 11.11 -2.22
CA GLU A 495 -0.05 11.67 -3.51
C GLU A 495 0.29 10.75 -4.68
N THR A 496 1.05 9.63 -4.61
CA THR A 496 1.44 8.89 -5.83
C THR A 496 0.27 8.20 -6.58
N PRO A 497 -0.63 7.44 -5.92
CA PRO A 497 -1.86 6.96 -6.56
C PRO A 497 -2.83 8.11 -6.87
N GLU A 498 -2.77 9.18 -6.07
CA GLU A 498 -3.55 10.40 -6.23
C GLU A 498 -3.09 11.21 -7.43
N GLN A 499 -1.79 11.26 -7.74
CA GLN A 499 -1.09 11.91 -8.84
C GLN A 499 -1.34 11.11 -10.10
N ARG A 500 -1.28 9.76 -10.04
CA ARG A 500 -1.78 8.89 -11.12
C ARG A 500 -3.26 9.18 -11.40
N THR A 501 -4.10 9.18 -10.37
CA THR A 501 -5.55 9.41 -10.50
C THR A 501 -5.88 10.83 -10.98
N LYS A 502 -5.13 11.82 -10.49
CA LYS A 502 -5.25 13.25 -10.80
C LYS A 502 -4.72 13.53 -12.19
N ARG A 503 -3.60 12.93 -12.61
CA ARG A 503 -3.04 13.07 -13.96
C ARG A 503 -3.93 12.40 -14.99
N ILE A 504 -4.35 11.16 -14.76
CA ILE A 504 -5.35 10.49 -15.60
C ILE A 504 -6.67 11.28 -15.59
N GLY A 505 -7.04 11.85 -14.44
CA GLY A 505 -8.19 12.74 -14.31
C GLY A 505 -8.06 14.03 -15.12
N GLN A 506 -6.88 14.64 -15.15
CA GLN A 506 -6.55 15.82 -15.94
C GLN A 506 -6.63 15.49 -17.43
N VAL A 507 -5.98 14.41 -17.89
CA VAL A 507 -6.04 13.98 -19.30
C VAL A 507 -7.50 13.72 -19.70
N ILE A 508 -8.31 13.07 -18.86
CA ILE A 508 -9.74 12.88 -19.15
C ILE A 508 -10.48 14.21 -19.24
N ALA A 509 -10.23 15.14 -18.30
CA ALA A 509 -10.91 16.43 -18.24
C ALA A 509 -10.44 17.42 -19.33
N GLU A 510 -9.23 17.26 -19.86
CA GLU A 510 -8.70 18.05 -20.97
C GLU A 510 -9.51 17.83 -22.25
N LEU A 511 -9.97 16.59 -22.51
CA LEU A 511 -10.75 16.26 -23.70
C LEU A 511 -11.99 17.16 -23.87
N ASP A 512 -12.70 17.40 -22.76
CA ASP A 512 -13.94 18.19 -22.71
C ASP A 512 -13.69 19.68 -22.96
N LYS A 513 -12.46 20.16 -22.79
CA LYS A 513 -12.08 21.56 -23.01
C LYS A 513 -11.66 21.85 -24.44
N ILE A 514 -11.32 20.83 -25.21
CA ILE A 514 -10.83 20.97 -26.60
C ILE A 514 -12.02 21.26 -27.53
N PRO A 515 -12.04 22.39 -28.26
CA PRO A 515 -13.10 22.72 -29.23
C PRO A 515 -13.18 21.68 -30.36
N HIS A 516 -14.39 21.41 -30.87
CA HIS A 516 -14.56 20.55 -32.05
C HIS A 516 -14.13 21.25 -33.34
N GLY A 517 -13.68 20.46 -34.32
CA GLY A 517 -13.31 20.92 -35.64
C GLY A 517 -11.87 21.45 -35.70
N SER A 518 -11.61 22.33 -36.67
CA SER A 518 -10.26 22.83 -36.97
C SER A 518 -9.64 23.67 -35.86
N GLU A 519 -10.48 24.33 -35.04
CA GLU A 519 -10.03 25.23 -33.97
C GLU A 519 -9.23 24.48 -32.89
N GLY A 520 -9.73 23.33 -32.41
CA GLY A 520 -9.06 22.49 -31.43
C GLY A 520 -8.24 21.33 -32.01
N PHE A 521 -8.01 21.30 -33.33
CA PHE A 521 -7.43 20.12 -33.99
C PHE A 521 -6.05 19.75 -33.44
N LYS A 522 -5.14 20.72 -33.32
CA LYS A 522 -3.79 20.50 -32.80
C LYS A 522 -3.80 20.04 -31.35
N GLU A 523 -4.66 20.63 -30.53
CA GLU A 523 -4.82 20.26 -29.11
C GLU A 523 -5.37 18.83 -28.98
N PHE A 524 -6.27 18.43 -29.88
CA PHE A 524 -6.80 17.07 -29.93
C PHE A 524 -5.75 16.05 -30.39
N GLU A 525 -4.85 16.41 -31.31
CA GLU A 525 -3.70 15.57 -31.71
C GLU A 525 -2.73 15.34 -30.56
N ASP A 526 -2.33 16.42 -29.87
CA ASP A 526 -1.45 16.34 -28.69
C ASP A 526 -2.10 15.52 -27.57
N TRP A 527 -3.39 15.70 -27.36
CA TRP A 527 -4.17 14.90 -26.41
C TRP A 527 -4.22 13.41 -26.81
N CYS A 528 -4.46 13.10 -28.08
CA CYS A 528 -4.49 11.72 -28.58
C CYS A 528 -3.13 11.04 -28.40
N LEU A 529 -2.02 11.73 -28.69
CA LEU A 529 -0.67 11.23 -28.44
C LEU A 529 -0.50 10.82 -26.97
N GLY A 530 -0.79 11.74 -26.05
CA GLY A 530 -0.67 11.46 -24.61
C GLY A 530 -1.57 10.33 -24.13
N ALA A 531 -2.82 10.29 -24.61
CA ALA A 531 -3.76 9.22 -24.29
C ALA A 531 -3.27 7.86 -24.81
N ILE A 532 -2.79 7.77 -26.05
CA ILE A 532 -2.27 6.54 -26.67
C ILE A 532 -1.02 6.06 -25.93
N GLN A 533 -0.09 6.97 -25.59
CA GLN A 533 1.12 6.65 -24.83
C GLN A 533 0.81 6.04 -23.45
N ILE A 534 -0.23 6.53 -22.76
CA ILE A 534 -0.65 5.98 -21.46
C ILE A 534 -1.42 4.66 -21.63
N VAL A 535 -2.37 4.61 -22.58
CA VAL A 535 -3.29 3.48 -22.76
C VAL A 535 -2.57 2.24 -23.30
N PHE A 536 -1.61 2.42 -24.20
CA PHE A 536 -0.85 1.33 -24.82
C PHE A 536 0.61 1.29 -24.36
N ALA A 537 0.89 1.81 -23.15
CA ALA A 537 2.20 1.75 -22.52
C ALA A 537 2.71 0.31 -22.42
N GLY A 538 3.88 0.03 -23.01
CA GLY A 538 4.48 -1.30 -23.07
C GLY A 538 3.81 -2.29 -24.03
N ALA A 539 2.85 -1.85 -24.83
CA ALA A 539 2.40 -2.59 -26.00
C ALA A 539 2.90 -1.95 -27.31
N LEU A 540 3.00 -0.61 -27.32
CA LEU A 540 3.61 0.17 -28.39
C LEU A 540 4.87 0.89 -27.92
N ARG A 541 5.88 0.95 -28.80
CA ARG A 541 7.16 1.65 -28.63
C ARG A 541 7.22 2.88 -29.54
N ASN A 542 8.06 3.86 -29.21
CA ASN A 542 8.33 5.02 -30.08
C ASN A 542 7.05 5.68 -30.62
N VAL A 543 6.08 5.93 -29.74
CA VAL A 543 4.82 6.55 -30.13
C VAL A 543 5.06 8.04 -30.33
N GLU A 544 5.02 8.48 -31.59
CA GLU A 544 5.41 9.82 -32.01
C GLU A 544 4.34 10.50 -32.87
N LEU A 545 4.27 11.83 -32.74
CA LEU A 545 3.40 12.68 -33.55
C LEU A 545 4.13 13.12 -34.83
N HIS A 546 3.52 12.83 -35.97
CA HIS A 546 4.02 13.16 -37.30
C HIS A 546 5.45 12.69 -37.58
N PRO A 547 5.71 11.37 -37.59
CA PRO A 547 7.05 10.84 -37.85
C PRO A 547 7.54 11.13 -39.28
N ASN A 548 6.65 11.49 -40.21
CA ASN A 548 6.93 11.75 -41.61
C ASN A 548 6.61 13.20 -42.04
N LYS A 549 7.06 14.20 -41.27
CA LYS A 549 6.74 15.63 -41.49
C LYS A 549 7.04 16.16 -42.90
N HIS A 550 7.93 15.51 -43.65
CA HIS A 550 8.36 15.91 -44.99
C HIS A 550 7.61 15.21 -46.15
N ALA A 551 6.71 14.27 -45.84
CA ALA A 551 5.94 13.55 -46.86
C ALA A 551 4.65 14.30 -47.23
N VAL A 552 4.20 14.16 -48.48
CA VAL A 552 2.94 14.73 -48.99
C VAL A 552 1.72 14.21 -48.21
N GLN A 553 1.79 12.97 -47.73
CA GLN A 553 0.80 12.33 -46.88
C GLN A 553 1.32 12.25 -45.45
N ARG A 554 0.97 13.24 -44.63
CA ARG A 554 1.36 13.30 -43.22
C ARG A 554 0.51 12.32 -42.40
N ARG A 555 1.16 11.56 -41.52
CA ARG A 555 0.51 10.67 -40.55
C ARG A 555 0.42 11.39 -39.20
N ASP A 556 -0.64 11.12 -38.44
CA ASP A 556 -0.86 11.82 -37.18
C ASP A 556 -0.06 11.18 -36.05
N VAL A 557 -0.48 10.04 -35.51
CA VAL A 557 0.28 9.32 -34.48
C VAL A 557 0.68 7.94 -34.99
N VAL A 558 1.95 7.55 -34.79
CA VAL A 558 2.46 6.23 -35.14
C VAL A 558 3.19 5.62 -33.96
N GLY A 559 2.91 4.34 -33.68
CA GLY A 559 3.64 3.54 -32.68
C GLY A 559 4.20 2.27 -33.29
N THR A 560 5.41 1.89 -32.86
CA THR A 560 6.04 0.62 -33.23
C THR A 560 5.44 -0.52 -32.43
N ASN A 561 4.88 -1.50 -33.12
CA ASN A 561 4.31 -2.71 -32.54
C ASN A 561 5.34 -3.86 -32.62
N LEU A 562 5.74 -4.38 -31.46
CA LEU A 562 6.65 -5.53 -31.34
C LEU A 562 5.94 -6.83 -30.95
N GLY A 563 4.60 -6.83 -30.85
CA GLY A 563 3.82 -8.00 -30.47
C GLY A 563 3.96 -8.41 -29.00
N GLU A 564 4.22 -7.44 -28.10
CA GLU A 564 4.51 -7.70 -26.68
C GLU A 564 3.28 -8.13 -25.86
N THR A 565 2.08 -7.73 -26.26
CA THR A 565 0.82 -8.06 -25.57
C THR A 565 -0.15 -8.85 -26.47
N PRO A 566 -1.11 -9.64 -25.95
CA PRO A 566 -1.97 -10.50 -26.76
C PRO A 566 -2.72 -9.79 -27.90
N ALA A 567 -3.33 -8.62 -27.67
CA ALA A 567 -4.03 -7.90 -28.74
C ALA A 567 -3.05 -7.37 -29.80
N TRP A 568 -1.90 -6.86 -29.37
CA TRP A 568 -0.90 -6.28 -30.28
C TRP A 568 -0.08 -7.35 -31.01
N LYS A 569 0.11 -8.52 -30.42
CA LYS A 569 0.64 -9.72 -31.07
C LYS A 569 -0.29 -10.18 -32.19
N ARG A 570 -1.59 -10.23 -31.92
CA ARG A 570 -2.62 -10.49 -32.95
C ARG A 570 -2.54 -9.47 -34.09
N ILE A 571 -2.44 -8.17 -33.78
CA ILE A 571 -2.28 -7.11 -34.79
C ILE A 571 -0.99 -7.29 -35.60
N TYR A 572 0.11 -7.68 -34.93
CA TYR A 572 1.41 -7.92 -35.55
C TYR A 572 1.39 -9.13 -36.50
N GLU A 573 0.80 -10.24 -36.06
CA GLU A 573 0.83 -11.53 -36.78
C GLU A 573 -0.27 -11.60 -37.85
N ASP A 574 -1.53 -11.34 -37.49
CA ASP A 574 -2.68 -11.52 -38.37
C ASP A 574 -2.73 -10.43 -39.45
N TYR A 575 -2.42 -9.18 -39.08
CA TYR A 575 -2.54 -8.02 -39.97
C TYR A 575 -1.19 -7.45 -40.42
N ARG A 576 -0.07 -8.05 -39.98
CA ARG A 576 1.30 -7.64 -40.35
C ARG A 576 1.60 -6.16 -40.05
N THR A 577 0.93 -5.58 -39.07
CA THR A 577 1.08 -4.18 -38.70
C THR A 577 2.19 -4.03 -37.65
N ARG A 578 3.39 -3.68 -38.15
CA ARG A 578 4.59 -3.40 -37.34
C ARG A 578 4.66 -1.93 -36.93
N GLN A 579 4.07 -1.06 -37.72
CA GLN A 579 3.88 0.36 -37.43
C GLN A 579 2.38 0.67 -37.37
N ALA A 580 1.84 0.84 -36.17
CA ALA A 580 0.43 1.11 -35.96
C ALA A 580 0.13 2.59 -36.18
N ILE A 581 -0.77 2.90 -37.10
CA ILE A 581 -1.21 4.27 -37.40
C ILE A 581 -2.50 4.58 -36.64
N PHE A 582 -2.51 5.73 -35.99
CA PHE A 582 -3.71 6.35 -35.44
C PHE A 582 -3.92 7.71 -36.13
N GLU A 583 -4.92 7.76 -37.01
CA GLU A 583 -5.34 8.98 -37.69
C GLU A 583 -6.36 9.71 -36.81
N VAL A 584 -6.14 11.00 -36.55
CA VAL A 584 -6.87 11.79 -35.57
C VAL A 584 -7.87 12.70 -36.29
N LYS A 585 -9.16 12.57 -35.99
CA LYS A 585 -10.22 13.42 -36.57
C LYS A 585 -10.98 14.14 -35.45
N ASN A 586 -10.76 15.44 -35.30
CA ASN A 586 -11.43 16.24 -34.25
C ASN A 586 -12.91 16.58 -34.56
N TYR A 587 -13.66 15.62 -35.11
CA TYR A 587 -15.09 15.74 -35.40
C TYR A 587 -15.77 14.37 -35.29
N SER A 588 -17.09 14.38 -35.32
CA SER A 588 -17.93 13.17 -35.24
C SER A 588 -18.32 12.72 -36.65
N GLY A 589 -18.46 11.41 -36.84
CA GLY A 589 -18.66 10.77 -38.14
C GLY A 589 -17.39 10.69 -38.98
N LEU A 590 -17.34 9.69 -39.85
CA LEU A 590 -16.30 9.52 -40.85
C LEU A 590 -16.97 9.39 -42.22
N SER A 591 -16.34 9.93 -43.26
CA SER A 591 -16.80 9.79 -44.64
C SER A 591 -15.92 8.81 -45.41
N GLY A 592 -16.30 8.49 -46.66
CA GLY A 592 -15.51 7.60 -47.51
C GLY A 592 -14.12 8.13 -47.82
N ASP A 593 -13.91 9.45 -47.80
CA ASP A 593 -12.61 10.05 -48.09
C ASP A 593 -11.57 9.72 -47.03
N GLU A 594 -11.94 9.70 -45.74
CA GLU A 594 -11.06 9.30 -44.66
C GLU A 594 -10.65 7.83 -44.78
N TYR A 595 -11.58 6.92 -45.10
CA TYR A 595 -11.25 5.50 -45.29
C TYR A 595 -10.30 5.28 -46.46
N ARG A 596 -10.48 6.01 -47.58
CA ARG A 596 -9.54 5.97 -48.71
C ARG A 596 -8.17 6.54 -48.34
N GLN A 597 -8.12 7.60 -47.53
CA GLN A 597 -6.88 8.17 -47.02
C GLN A 597 -6.12 7.14 -46.17
N MET A 598 -6.80 6.49 -45.22
CA MET A 598 -6.20 5.44 -44.39
C MET A 598 -5.69 4.26 -45.23
N LEU A 599 -6.46 3.82 -46.23
CA LEU A 599 -6.04 2.75 -47.13
C LEU A 599 -4.71 3.06 -47.84
N ALA A 600 -4.49 4.31 -48.26
CA ALA A 600 -3.23 4.72 -48.87
C ALA A 600 -2.02 4.60 -47.91
N TYR A 601 -2.25 4.68 -46.60
CA TYR A 601 -1.19 4.61 -45.59
C TYR A 601 -0.79 3.18 -45.24
N LEU A 602 -1.71 2.22 -45.39
CA LEU A 602 -1.58 0.82 -44.96
C LEU A 602 -0.84 -0.01 -46.01
N THR A 603 0.45 0.28 -46.15
CA THR A 603 1.39 -0.43 -47.05
C THR A 603 2.71 -0.72 -46.34
N GLY A 604 3.43 -1.75 -46.80
CA GLY A 604 4.73 -2.13 -46.22
C GLY A 604 4.64 -2.46 -44.73
N GLU A 605 5.47 -1.81 -43.91
CA GLU A 605 5.56 -2.01 -42.45
C GLU A 605 4.30 -1.58 -41.69
N TYR A 606 3.42 -0.78 -42.29
CA TYR A 606 2.15 -0.35 -41.69
C TYR A 606 1.07 -1.45 -41.75
N GLY A 607 1.28 -2.50 -42.54
CA GLY A 607 0.43 -3.69 -42.57
C GLY A 607 -0.98 -3.43 -43.09
N GLN A 608 -1.93 -4.21 -42.60
CA GLN A 608 -3.32 -4.28 -43.06
C GLN A 608 -4.32 -3.81 -42.00
N LEU A 609 -3.86 -3.13 -40.95
CA LEU A 609 -4.72 -2.60 -39.90
C LEU A 609 -4.33 -1.17 -39.52
N GLY A 610 -5.33 -0.28 -39.48
CA GLY A 610 -5.17 1.11 -39.04
C GLY A 610 -6.28 1.56 -38.10
N PHE A 611 -6.02 2.61 -37.32
CA PHE A 611 -6.96 3.15 -36.35
C PHE A 611 -7.38 4.58 -36.70
N PHE A 612 -8.66 4.88 -36.51
CA PHE A 612 -9.12 6.25 -36.37
C PHE A 612 -9.31 6.58 -34.89
N VAL A 613 -9.04 7.82 -34.50
CA VAL A 613 -9.48 8.39 -33.22
C VAL A 613 -10.33 9.62 -33.52
N ASN A 614 -11.64 9.51 -33.30
CA ASN A 614 -12.58 10.61 -33.57
C ASN A 614 -13.38 11.06 -32.33
N ARG A 615 -14.29 12.03 -32.52
CA ARG A 615 -15.13 12.59 -31.45
C ARG A 615 -16.52 11.94 -31.36
N ASP A 616 -16.71 10.72 -31.88
CA ASP A 616 -17.97 9.98 -31.71
C ASP A 616 -18.20 9.56 -30.25
N ASP A 617 -19.46 9.36 -29.89
CA ASP A 617 -19.85 8.93 -28.54
C ASP A 617 -19.39 7.50 -28.21
N ASP A 618 -19.30 6.65 -29.22
CA ASP A 618 -18.98 5.23 -29.09
C ASP A 618 -18.26 4.67 -30.32
N VAL A 619 -17.63 3.50 -30.16
CA VAL A 619 -16.84 2.82 -31.20
C VAL A 619 -17.68 2.01 -32.19
N THR A 620 -19.00 2.00 -32.04
CA THR A 620 -19.91 1.19 -32.86
C THR A 620 -20.00 1.76 -34.28
N LEU A 621 -19.96 0.87 -35.27
CA LEU A 621 -20.17 1.24 -36.66
C LEU A 621 -21.67 1.28 -36.97
N ARG A 622 -22.14 2.36 -37.59
CA ARG A 622 -23.55 2.57 -37.94
C ARG A 622 -23.82 2.17 -39.40
N LYS A 623 -24.97 1.52 -39.65
CA LYS A 623 -25.41 1.07 -40.98
C LYS A 623 -25.67 2.27 -41.90
N GLY A 624 -25.24 2.20 -43.16
CA GLY A 624 -25.37 3.32 -44.12
C GLY A 624 -24.25 4.36 -44.05
N GLY A 625 -23.32 4.23 -43.10
CA GLY A 625 -22.18 5.14 -42.90
C GLY A 625 -20.86 4.36 -42.76
N ASP A 626 -20.19 4.50 -41.62
CA ASP A 626 -18.89 3.86 -41.32
C ASP A 626 -18.86 2.35 -41.58
N LEU A 627 -19.97 1.63 -41.34
CA LEU A 627 -20.02 0.18 -41.47
C LEU A 627 -19.81 -0.28 -42.92
N ASP A 628 -20.42 0.43 -43.88
CA ASP A 628 -20.40 0.03 -45.28
C ASP A 628 -19.01 0.29 -45.87
N TRP A 629 -18.40 1.42 -45.51
CA TRP A 629 -17.01 1.72 -45.88
C TRP A 629 -16.01 0.76 -45.23
N MET A 630 -16.16 0.44 -43.94
CA MET A 630 -15.27 -0.53 -43.29
C MET A 630 -15.37 -1.91 -43.94
N LYS A 631 -16.59 -2.37 -44.27
CA LYS A 631 -16.80 -3.61 -45.03
C LYS A 631 -16.18 -3.55 -46.42
N GLU A 632 -16.33 -2.44 -47.13
CA GLU A 632 -15.70 -2.27 -48.45
C GLU A 632 -14.17 -2.39 -48.36
N MET A 633 -13.55 -1.77 -47.35
CA MET A 633 -12.10 -1.84 -47.13
C MET A 633 -11.65 -3.27 -46.81
N TYR A 634 -12.43 -4.00 -46.03
CA TYR A 634 -12.13 -5.39 -45.70
C TYR A 634 -12.32 -6.31 -46.92
N ASP A 635 -13.47 -6.27 -47.58
CA ASP A 635 -13.85 -7.20 -48.64
C ASP A 635 -13.02 -7.00 -49.93
N ARG A 636 -12.71 -5.73 -50.27
CA ARG A 636 -11.99 -5.41 -51.52
C ARG A 636 -10.49 -5.31 -51.35
N HIS A 637 -10.02 -4.90 -50.18
CA HIS A 637 -8.60 -4.58 -49.96
C HIS A 637 -7.95 -5.46 -48.88
N ASN A 638 -8.71 -6.31 -48.18
CA ASN A 638 -8.23 -7.12 -47.07
C ASN A 638 -7.53 -6.28 -45.99
N VAL A 639 -8.13 -5.12 -45.70
CA VAL A 639 -7.63 -4.15 -44.72
C VAL A 639 -8.72 -3.91 -43.67
N LEU A 640 -8.33 -3.96 -42.39
CA LEU A 640 -9.21 -3.69 -41.27
C LEU A 640 -8.96 -2.29 -40.72
N ILE A 641 -9.97 -1.42 -40.78
CA ILE A 641 -9.87 -0.06 -40.22
C ILE A 641 -10.74 0.01 -38.98
N VAL A 642 -10.12 0.24 -37.83
CA VAL A 642 -10.77 0.20 -36.52
C VAL A 642 -11.03 1.60 -36.01
N LYS A 643 -12.30 1.93 -35.76
CA LYS A 643 -12.70 3.19 -35.14
C LYS A 643 -12.53 3.14 -33.62
N LEU A 644 -11.67 4.01 -33.10
CA LEU A 644 -11.58 4.39 -31.70
C LEU A 644 -12.17 5.80 -31.53
N THR A 645 -12.56 6.14 -30.31
CA THR A 645 -13.07 7.48 -29.99
C THR A 645 -12.35 8.07 -28.78
N GLY A 646 -12.34 9.40 -28.66
CA GLY A 646 -11.83 10.06 -27.46
C GLY A 646 -12.50 9.54 -26.19
N LYS A 647 -13.82 9.30 -26.21
CA LYS A 647 -14.55 8.70 -25.07
C LYS A 647 -14.13 7.27 -24.77
N TYR A 648 -13.81 6.47 -25.79
CA TYR A 648 -13.28 5.13 -25.59
C TYR A 648 -11.91 5.14 -24.91
N LEU A 649 -10.99 6.02 -25.36
CA LEU A 649 -9.69 6.22 -24.71
C LEU A 649 -9.87 6.71 -23.26
N CYS A 650 -10.79 7.66 -23.00
CA CYS A 650 -11.13 8.09 -21.63
C CYS A 650 -11.64 6.93 -20.76
N LYS A 651 -12.43 6.00 -21.32
CA LYS A 651 -12.90 4.80 -20.60
C LYS A 651 -11.74 3.87 -20.25
N LEU A 652 -10.76 3.70 -21.13
CA LEU A 652 -9.56 2.91 -20.86
C LEU A 652 -8.67 3.61 -19.81
N LEU A 653 -8.41 4.91 -19.98
CA LEU A 653 -7.72 5.75 -19.00
C LEU A 653 -8.37 5.66 -17.61
N SER A 654 -9.71 5.72 -17.53
CA SER A 654 -10.45 5.59 -16.27
C SER A 654 -10.18 4.25 -15.57
N LYS A 655 -10.15 3.14 -16.32
CA LYS A 655 -9.78 1.82 -15.77
C LYS A 655 -8.34 1.78 -15.27
N LEU A 656 -7.42 2.46 -15.98
CA LEU A 656 -6.01 2.56 -15.63
C LEU A 656 -5.74 3.46 -14.40
N ARG A 657 -6.76 4.10 -13.80
CA ARG A 657 -6.62 4.70 -12.47
C ARG A 657 -6.27 3.66 -11.39
N ASN A 658 -6.73 2.42 -11.57
CA ASN A 658 -6.36 1.30 -10.70
C ASN A 658 -5.08 0.62 -11.26
N PRO A 659 -3.95 0.60 -10.52
CA PRO A 659 -2.71 -0.05 -10.95
C PRO A 659 -2.84 -1.52 -11.32
N GLN A 660 -3.71 -2.27 -10.66
CA GLN A 660 -3.90 -3.70 -10.90
C GLN A 660 -4.56 -3.98 -12.27
N LYS A 661 -5.20 -2.97 -12.88
CA LYS A 661 -5.91 -3.08 -14.17
C LYS A 661 -5.06 -2.71 -15.38
N HIS A 662 -3.73 -2.77 -15.26
CA HIS A 662 -2.77 -2.51 -16.34
C HIS A 662 -3.07 -3.26 -17.67
N ASP A 663 -3.62 -4.48 -17.62
CA ASP A 663 -3.98 -5.30 -18.78
C ASP A 663 -5.35 -4.97 -19.42
N SER A 664 -6.13 -4.07 -18.81
CA SER A 664 -7.48 -3.74 -19.24
C SER A 664 -7.57 -3.12 -20.64
N PRO A 665 -6.64 -2.27 -21.09
CA PRO A 665 -6.59 -1.79 -22.48
C PRO A 665 -6.43 -2.92 -23.49
N ASP A 666 -5.53 -3.86 -23.24
CA ASP A 666 -5.26 -4.98 -24.16
C ASP A 666 -6.49 -5.89 -24.28
N LYS A 667 -7.11 -6.27 -23.16
CA LYS A 667 -8.37 -7.03 -23.15
C LYS A 667 -9.49 -6.31 -23.89
N ALA A 668 -9.61 -4.99 -23.71
CA ALA A 668 -10.65 -4.19 -24.37
C ALA A 668 -10.43 -4.07 -25.88
N LEU A 669 -9.17 -3.91 -26.31
CA LEU A 669 -8.80 -3.86 -27.72
C LEU A 669 -9.03 -5.22 -28.39
N ASN A 670 -8.64 -6.32 -27.74
CA ASN A 670 -8.86 -7.66 -28.29
C ASN A 670 -10.36 -7.96 -28.47
N GLY A 671 -11.18 -7.60 -27.48
CA GLY A 671 -12.64 -7.71 -27.58
C GLY A 671 -13.25 -6.82 -28.68
N LEU A 672 -12.65 -5.65 -28.93
CA LEU A 672 -13.05 -4.78 -30.05
C LEU A 672 -12.71 -5.45 -31.40
N LEU A 673 -11.50 -6.00 -31.55
CA LEU A 673 -11.12 -6.74 -32.76
C LEU A 673 -12.04 -7.95 -33.00
N ASP A 674 -12.40 -8.69 -31.95
CA ASP A 674 -13.38 -9.78 -32.06
C ASP A 674 -14.75 -9.30 -32.53
N THR A 675 -15.19 -8.12 -32.08
CA THR A 675 -16.44 -7.52 -32.54
C THR A 675 -16.36 -7.19 -34.02
N TYR A 676 -15.26 -6.59 -34.49
CA TYR A 676 -15.07 -6.29 -35.91
C TYR A 676 -15.08 -7.56 -36.76
N VAL A 677 -14.35 -8.60 -36.36
CA VAL A 677 -14.26 -9.85 -37.11
C VAL A 677 -15.58 -10.62 -37.09
N ARG A 678 -16.24 -10.76 -35.94
CA ARG A 678 -17.44 -11.62 -35.81
C ARG A 678 -18.73 -10.93 -36.24
N LEU A 679 -18.90 -9.68 -35.83
CA LEU A 679 -20.17 -8.97 -35.97
C LEU A 679 -20.20 -8.14 -37.25
N TYR A 680 -19.11 -7.44 -37.57
CA TYR A 680 -19.09 -6.58 -38.75
C TYR A 680 -18.64 -7.29 -40.02
N VAL A 681 -17.60 -8.13 -39.95
CA VAL A 681 -17.12 -8.93 -41.10
C VAL A 681 -17.90 -10.24 -41.21
N GLY A 682 -18.04 -11.00 -40.12
CA GLY A 682 -18.65 -12.34 -40.10
C GLY A 682 -20.18 -12.40 -40.18
N GLY A 683 -20.88 -11.25 -40.16
CA GLY A 683 -22.32 -11.17 -40.42
C GLY A 683 -23.25 -11.70 -39.31
N VAL A 684 -22.78 -11.90 -38.08
CA VAL A 684 -23.66 -12.33 -36.97
C VAL A 684 -24.45 -11.12 -36.43
N GLU A 685 -25.74 -11.03 -36.73
CA GLU A 685 -26.63 -10.00 -36.15
C GLU A 685 -26.63 -10.08 -34.62
N GLY A 686 -26.12 -9.03 -33.97
CA GLY A 686 -26.15 -8.89 -32.52
C GLY A 686 -27.60 -8.77 -32.02
N GLY A 687 -28.11 -9.85 -31.43
CA GLY A 687 -29.40 -9.86 -30.76
C GLY A 687 -29.46 -8.83 -29.63
N ALA A 688 -30.34 -7.84 -29.80
CA ALA A 688 -30.71 -6.92 -28.74
C ALA A 688 -31.28 -7.73 -27.55
N LYS A 689 -30.61 -7.67 -26.40
CA LYS A 689 -31.21 -8.02 -25.10
C LYS A 689 -32.43 -7.13 -24.89
N LYS A 690 -33.61 -7.64 -25.22
CA LYS A 690 -34.88 -7.11 -24.69
C LYS A 690 -34.85 -7.26 -23.17
N ARG A 691 -35.03 -6.14 -22.47
CA ARG A 691 -35.35 -6.13 -21.04
C ARG A 691 -36.56 -7.02 -20.77
N ARG A 692 -36.33 -8.12 -20.06
CA ARG A 692 -37.15 -8.59 -18.95
C ARG A 692 -36.26 -9.36 -17.98
#